data_AF-A0A1W6CLH3-F1
#
_entry.id   AF-A0A1W6CLH3-F1
#
_cell.length_a   1.000
_cell.length_b   1.000
_cell.length_c   1.000
_cell.angle_alpha   90.00
_cell.angle_beta   90.00
_cell.angle_gamma   90.00
#
_symmetry.space_group_name_H-M   'P 1'
#
loop_
_entity.id
_entity.type
_entity.pdbx_description
1 polymer ?
#
loop_
_entity_poly.entity_id
_entity_poly.type
_entity_poly.pdbx_seq_one_letter_code
_entity_poly.pdbx_strand_id
1 'polypeptide(L)'
;MSEIEDLDLEFSDLSEHSAVIDTLWQEAAVARRYGDMDPALEAYRRIIELDPSHSEARLAAAETSRLAGRPRDALRFCLELLEMDRQHLGCRLELAEALRQLNQPDESHAIIDILLMERPESVAVWCGLARLLADEGRLAGAEATLRRALRLNPGHGPAWAALGRVLARRGEPEAALDAFHAAVILEPEQPGHRVSLAETLMDLGRIDEAAAPISHALVLDDEDAPARLAHSRLLMLNGRMAESWENAQWRHRLPGAPRPPFPAAPWEGQDLDGASLLLYAESGLSDTLMMARFIPVLAGRGAVITLLVQPELVPLLETMGGVARALPLGPPLPHDFTADYVASLEDLPWLLRVEAESISAAPYLAAPRGRIRRIRVPASTLVKVGIAWGAERPADRLDFGRVLDLATVPGTLLFSLETGPGAAEARERADPGLITDLAPTVADYADLAGRIAEMDLVVAADGPAAHLAAAMGKPVLLLLPHAAHARWLRGGDVSPWYPGLCLLRQPMPGQWDAPLAEARRRMEMLAQITAERHEQQRRRAMGTDAAMEAFLAAHLAPGDLLLEVGAGNGDHVFQSVGHCPDLLVIALEPSPTDADILRDSLAIAGLEEQVEVIAAAAGAGEGHALASRQPRGGARVFALPDWVPAPTPVRPLAALLDERPHLAQCRIVARLGQAGWEESVVSGLAGRAAIVVFEHRNGSAAADSLAQAGYGLWRFAEEMACGSLVPFDGSPGPVLALVSGLAPKAHYGASALPPSPALVEAEAARATQAASTGPAQQAAGRVDEAARRYGEALAIDPLCAMANANLAVIQHMAGKTEAAIAGFTRALGRTGHPAIMANLAGVLRQASHFTEADGLLKAAMDAGRESPDLLHNLAKLRRDQGRLEEAEALVRRLLSTAPHLPGLNWVLGQVLLGAGRLDEGLALLAHRPASPSRAPDLPQWDGGEIIATALLVEAAGDVSDSLLLARYLPLLAARGALITIACPDELAPLLAELPGVEQAVGEDDPLPPCSLRTSLTALPGLLGVSDAATPSGSGGYLVAGRGRRVSRDNRLRVGLTWGGRKAERNCPLGEMLNLGTDPAVSLLALADEDDLDRIGADGADSLVERPIPQPADLAEMAALIAGLDVVVGGDTVQLHLAASLGKPVIALAPQGFDWRWPSGREDSPWYPSVRVFRADGSGSWRPALRRVAEVLAVMAERKARL
;
A
#
# COMPACT_ATOMS: atom_id res chain seq x y z
N MET A 1 -0.91 87.08 30.03
CA MET A 1 -2.09 87.93 30.31
C MET A 1 -3.19 87.41 29.40
N SER A 2 -4.27 86.78 29.82
CA SER A 2 -4.97 86.56 31.10
C SER A 2 -5.87 85.34 30.86
N GLU A 3 -5.76 84.22 31.59
CA GLU A 3 -6.51 83.87 32.81
C GLU A 3 -8.03 84.15 32.80
N ILE A 4 -8.79 83.04 32.90
CA ILE A 4 -10.00 82.79 33.73
C ILE A 4 -11.34 83.33 33.12
N GLU A 5 -12.47 82.62 32.97
CA GLU A 5 -13.12 81.51 33.69
C GLU A 5 -14.27 80.88 32.85
N ASP A 6 -14.87 79.81 33.41
CA ASP A 6 -16.15 79.12 33.10
C ASP A 6 -16.10 77.83 32.26
N LEU A 7 -16.67 76.68 32.64
CA LEU A 7 -16.99 75.99 33.91
C LEU A 7 -17.58 74.62 33.47
N ASP A 8 -17.15 73.54 34.13
CA ASP A 8 -17.86 72.26 34.36
C ASP A 8 -18.54 71.49 33.19
N LEU A 9 -17.83 70.51 32.62
CA LEU A 9 -18.38 69.28 32.04
C LEU A 9 -17.33 68.14 32.12
N GLU A 10 -17.10 67.52 33.28
CA GLU A 10 -16.13 66.39 33.34
C GLU A 10 -16.51 65.21 34.27
N PHE A 11 -17.78 65.09 34.70
CA PHE A 11 -18.21 63.91 35.49
C PHE A 11 -19.47 63.19 34.99
N SER A 12 -19.96 63.47 33.77
CA SER A 12 -20.99 62.63 33.10
C SER A 12 -20.43 61.66 32.06
N ASP A 13 -19.23 61.91 31.52
CA ASP A 13 -18.72 61.15 30.36
C ASP A 13 -18.25 59.72 30.70
N LEU A 14 -17.62 59.49 31.86
CA LEU A 14 -17.05 58.17 32.18
C LEU A 14 -18.11 57.06 32.34
N SER A 15 -19.33 57.40 32.79
CA SER A 15 -20.41 56.43 32.93
C SER A 15 -21.09 56.08 31.60
N GLU A 16 -21.16 57.05 30.68
CA GLU A 16 -21.69 56.83 29.33
C GLU A 16 -20.70 56.04 28.46
N HIS A 17 -19.39 56.33 28.55
CA HIS A 17 -18.35 55.58 27.84
C HIS A 17 -18.29 54.11 28.29
N SER A 18 -18.42 53.83 29.59
CA SER A 18 -18.47 52.45 30.11
C SER A 18 -19.67 51.67 29.57
N ALA A 19 -20.87 52.27 29.55
CA ALA A 19 -22.06 51.60 29.03
C ALA A 19 -21.99 51.35 27.51
N VAL A 20 -21.37 52.27 26.76
CA VAL A 20 -21.11 52.11 25.32
C VAL A 20 -20.08 51.00 25.07
N ILE A 21 -18.99 50.94 25.85
CA ILE A 21 -17.98 49.87 25.75
C ILE A 21 -18.62 48.51 26.03
N ASP A 22 -19.45 48.38 27.08
CA ASP A 22 -20.14 47.13 27.41
C ASP A 22 -21.08 46.68 26.28
N THR A 23 -21.79 47.63 25.66
CA THR A 23 -22.68 47.35 24.52
C THR A 23 -21.90 46.87 23.30
N LEU A 24 -20.84 47.59 22.92
CA LEU A 24 -19.95 47.21 21.82
C LEU A 24 -19.29 45.85 22.07
N TRP A 25 -18.94 45.53 23.33
CA TRP A 25 -18.38 44.24 23.68
C TRP A 25 -19.38 43.11 23.46
N GLN A 26 -20.65 43.32 23.83
CA GLN A 26 -21.73 42.36 23.58
C GLN A 26 -22.01 42.18 22.08
N GLU A 27 -22.08 43.28 21.31
CA GLU A 27 -22.23 43.23 19.85
C GLU A 27 -21.10 42.45 19.20
N ALA A 28 -19.85 42.70 19.61
CA ALA A 28 -18.70 41.98 19.10
C ALA A 28 -18.74 40.48 19.44
N ALA A 29 -19.17 40.13 20.65
CA ALA A 29 -19.32 38.74 21.07
C ALA A 29 -20.41 38.01 20.27
N VAL A 30 -21.55 38.67 20.01
CA VAL A 30 -22.65 38.12 19.19
C VAL A 30 -22.19 37.93 17.75
N ALA A 31 -21.56 38.94 17.13
CA ALA A 31 -21.05 38.85 15.77
C ALA A 31 -20.01 37.72 15.64
N ARG A 32 -19.07 37.60 16.59
CA ARG A 32 -18.13 36.47 16.64
C ARG A 32 -18.80 35.11 16.71
N ARG A 33 -19.89 34.98 17.48
CA ARG A 33 -20.66 33.73 17.59
C ARG A 33 -21.25 33.29 16.26
N TYR A 34 -21.79 34.22 15.47
CA TYR A 34 -22.36 33.93 14.14
C TYR A 34 -21.31 33.84 13.02
N GLY A 35 -20.02 33.95 13.33
CA GLY A 35 -18.94 33.92 12.35
C GLY A 35 -18.73 35.25 11.61
N ASP A 36 -19.45 36.30 11.98
CA ASP A 36 -19.34 37.65 11.42
C ASP A 36 -18.13 38.38 12.01
N MET A 37 -16.94 38.07 11.49
CA MET A 37 -15.69 38.59 12.04
C MET A 37 -15.47 40.09 11.76
N ASP A 38 -16.02 40.63 10.67
CA ASP A 38 -15.86 42.04 10.30
C ASP A 38 -16.63 42.98 11.23
N PRO A 39 -17.93 42.77 11.49
CA PRO A 39 -18.66 43.55 12.49
C PRO A 39 -18.03 43.47 13.89
N ALA A 40 -17.55 42.28 14.28
CA ALA A 40 -16.88 42.11 15.57
C ALA A 40 -15.60 42.94 15.69
N LEU A 41 -14.76 42.95 14.65
CA LEU A 41 -13.55 43.76 14.63
C LEU A 41 -13.84 45.26 14.67
N GLU A 42 -14.90 45.69 13.99
CA GLU A 42 -15.29 47.10 13.99
C GLU A 42 -15.72 47.55 15.39
N ALA A 43 -16.49 46.72 16.10
CA ALA A 43 -16.85 46.99 17.48
C ALA A 43 -15.61 47.03 18.41
N TYR A 44 -14.64 46.12 18.26
CA TYR A 44 -13.39 46.18 19.05
C TYR A 44 -12.56 47.42 18.74
N ARG A 45 -12.44 47.82 17.46
CA ARG A 45 -11.75 49.07 17.08
C ARG A 45 -12.40 50.27 17.73
N ARG A 46 -13.73 50.31 17.77
CA ARG A 46 -14.47 51.39 18.40
C ARG A 46 -14.22 51.46 19.91
N ILE A 47 -14.11 50.31 20.59
CA ILE A 47 -13.71 50.26 22.01
C ILE A 47 -12.29 50.83 22.18
N ILE A 48 -11.34 50.45 21.32
CA ILE A 48 -9.95 50.93 21.35
C ILE A 48 -9.86 52.44 21.08
N GLU A 49 -10.74 53.00 20.23
CA GLU A 49 -10.83 54.45 20.00
C GLU A 49 -11.34 55.21 21.22
N LEU A 50 -12.34 54.66 21.92
CA LEU A 50 -12.93 55.26 23.12
C LEU A 50 -12.01 55.13 24.34
N ASP A 51 -11.31 54.01 24.46
CA ASP A 51 -10.28 53.78 25.49
C ASP A 51 -9.00 53.19 24.86
N PRO A 52 -8.04 54.05 24.47
CA PRO A 52 -6.75 53.62 23.97
C PRO A 52 -5.90 52.85 24.99
N SER A 53 -6.28 52.74 26.26
CA SER A 53 -5.58 51.89 27.23
C SER A 53 -6.17 50.48 27.37
N HIS A 54 -7.30 50.20 26.73
CA HIS A 54 -8.03 48.94 26.86
C HIS A 54 -7.26 47.76 26.24
N SER A 55 -6.57 46.98 27.08
CA SER A 55 -5.76 45.84 26.67
C SER A 55 -6.60 44.66 26.18
N GLU A 56 -7.71 44.36 26.86
CA GLU A 56 -8.59 43.24 26.51
C GLU A 56 -9.26 43.40 25.14
N ALA A 57 -9.64 44.62 24.74
CA ALA A 57 -10.20 44.88 23.42
C ALA A 57 -9.16 44.72 22.30
N ARG A 58 -7.88 45.05 22.57
CA ARG A 58 -6.78 44.82 21.62
C ARG A 58 -6.46 43.35 21.45
N LEU A 59 -6.38 42.60 22.55
CA LEU A 59 -6.25 41.14 22.49
C LEU A 59 -7.46 40.54 21.76
N ALA A 60 -8.65 41.01 22.14
CA ALA A 60 -9.94 40.94 21.46
C ALA A 60 -9.84 40.94 19.92
N ALA A 61 -9.33 42.07 19.43
CA ALA A 61 -9.16 42.37 18.02
C ALA A 61 -8.07 41.51 17.37
N ALA A 62 -6.98 41.22 18.07
CA ALA A 62 -5.92 40.34 17.58
C ALA A 62 -6.45 38.92 17.32
N GLU A 63 -7.13 38.32 18.32
CA GLU A 63 -7.74 36.99 18.22
C GLU A 63 -8.77 36.93 17.09
N THR A 64 -9.66 37.93 17.01
CA THR A 64 -10.68 37.99 15.95
C THR A 64 -10.05 38.15 14.57
N SER A 65 -9.00 38.97 14.44
CA SER A 65 -8.28 39.15 13.17
C SER A 65 -7.64 37.83 12.72
N ARG A 66 -7.06 37.08 13.66
CA ARG A 66 -6.48 35.76 13.42
C ARG A 66 -7.56 34.74 13.00
N LEU A 67 -8.70 34.69 13.69
CA LEU A 67 -9.83 33.82 13.33
C LEU A 67 -10.47 34.19 11.98
N ALA A 68 -10.40 35.45 11.58
CA ALA A 68 -10.84 35.94 10.27
C ALA A 68 -9.85 35.64 9.13
N GLY A 69 -8.75 34.93 9.37
CA GLY A 69 -7.72 34.68 8.37
C GLY A 69 -6.88 35.91 8.02
N ARG A 70 -6.84 36.92 8.91
CA ARG A 70 -6.03 38.15 8.78
C ARG A 70 -4.91 38.18 9.83
N PRO A 71 -3.96 37.24 9.82
CA PRO A 71 -2.92 37.16 10.86
C PRO A 71 -1.98 38.37 10.85
N ARG A 72 -1.82 39.10 9.74
CA ARG A 72 -1.06 40.37 9.72
C ARG A 72 -1.72 41.48 10.55
N ASP A 73 -3.04 41.56 10.52
CA ASP A 73 -3.79 42.51 11.35
C ASP A 73 -3.68 42.11 12.82
N ALA A 74 -3.70 40.80 13.11
CA ALA A 74 -3.44 40.28 14.45
C ALA A 74 -2.05 40.68 14.97
N LEU A 75 -0.99 40.53 14.15
CA LEU A 75 0.37 40.97 14.50
C LEU A 75 0.41 42.45 14.87
N ARG A 76 -0.28 43.32 14.12
CA ARG A 76 -0.33 44.76 14.41
C ARG A 76 -0.90 45.02 15.81
N PHE A 77 -2.09 44.46 16.10
CA PHE A 77 -2.70 44.63 17.43
C PHE A 77 -1.84 44.05 18.55
N CYS A 78 -1.16 42.92 18.30
CA CYS A 78 -0.22 42.35 19.26
C CYS A 78 0.99 43.26 19.51
N LEU A 79 1.61 43.83 18.48
CA LEU A 79 2.75 44.74 18.62
C LEU A 79 2.36 46.01 19.38
N GLU A 80 1.22 46.60 19.06
CA GLU A 80 0.67 47.76 19.78
C GLU A 80 0.47 47.46 21.28
N LEU A 81 -0.07 46.28 21.62
CA LEU A 81 -0.24 45.87 23.00
C LEU A 81 1.10 45.58 23.70
N LEU A 82 2.08 44.98 23.03
CA LEU A 82 3.40 44.70 23.60
C LEU A 82 4.27 45.96 23.79
N GLU A 83 4.00 47.04 23.06
CA GLU A 83 4.60 48.36 23.34
C GLU A 83 4.13 48.91 24.68
N MET A 84 2.88 48.65 25.07
CA MET A 84 2.30 49.04 26.35
C MET A 84 2.70 48.10 27.49
N ASP A 85 2.63 46.79 27.26
CA ASP A 85 3.01 45.74 28.21
C ASP A 85 3.82 44.64 27.53
N ARG A 86 5.15 44.73 27.65
CA ARG A 86 6.11 43.78 27.07
C ARG A 86 5.98 42.36 27.63
N GLN A 87 5.39 42.18 28.82
CA GLN A 87 5.27 40.87 29.47
C GLN A 87 3.85 40.28 29.37
N HIS A 88 2.95 40.91 28.60
CA HIS A 88 1.57 40.47 28.45
C HIS A 88 1.49 39.05 27.85
N LEU A 89 1.24 38.05 28.70
CA LEU A 89 1.30 36.63 28.33
C LEU A 89 0.34 36.29 27.19
N GLY A 90 -0.93 36.70 27.30
CA GLY A 90 -1.94 36.42 26.27
C GLY A 90 -1.57 37.01 24.91
N CYS A 91 -0.89 38.15 24.90
CA CYS A 91 -0.49 38.82 23.66
C CYS A 91 0.70 38.13 23.02
N ARG A 92 1.68 37.67 23.81
CA ARG A 92 2.84 36.91 23.31
C ARG A 92 2.41 35.55 22.76
N LEU A 93 1.39 34.93 23.34
CA LEU A 93 0.78 33.70 22.82
C LEU A 93 0.03 33.97 21.50
N GLU A 94 -0.81 35.01 21.43
CA GLU A 94 -1.48 35.36 20.18
C GLU A 94 -0.50 35.81 19.08
N LEU A 95 0.61 36.45 19.45
CA LEU A 95 1.71 36.75 18.53
C LEU A 95 2.31 35.46 17.94
N ALA A 96 2.61 34.46 18.77
CA ALA A 96 3.07 33.16 18.30
C ALA A 96 2.04 32.50 17.36
N GLU A 97 0.75 32.54 17.71
CA GLU A 97 -0.32 31.99 16.87
C GLU A 97 -0.49 32.70 15.52
N ALA A 98 -0.31 34.02 15.49
CA ALA A 98 -0.35 34.79 14.25
C ALA A 98 0.86 34.47 13.35
N LEU A 99 2.06 34.33 13.92
CA LEU A 99 3.27 33.91 13.19
C LEU A 99 3.12 32.49 12.63
N ARG A 100 2.54 31.57 13.41
CA ARG A 100 2.21 30.22 12.94
C ARG A 100 1.28 30.24 11.72
N GLN A 101 0.21 31.03 11.74
CA GLN A 101 -0.70 31.16 10.58
C GLN A 101 -0.05 31.85 9.37
N LEU A 102 0.99 32.66 9.57
CA LEU A 102 1.79 33.25 8.50
C LEU A 102 2.85 32.29 7.94
N ASN A 103 2.86 31.03 8.39
CA ASN A 103 3.84 30.02 8.03
C ASN A 103 5.28 30.47 8.40
N GLN A 104 5.42 31.08 9.58
CA GLN A 104 6.68 31.47 10.22
C GLN A 104 6.89 30.66 11.51
N PRO A 105 7.11 29.33 11.41
CA PRO A 105 7.15 28.45 12.57
C PRO A 105 8.39 28.69 13.45
N ASP A 106 9.53 29.05 12.87
CA ASP A 106 10.79 29.25 13.62
C ASP A 106 10.67 30.43 14.60
N GLU A 107 10.11 31.55 14.16
CA GLU A 107 9.86 32.71 15.01
C GLU A 107 8.80 32.40 16.09
N SER A 108 7.79 31.59 15.74
CA SER A 108 6.78 31.14 16.70
C SER A 108 7.41 30.24 17.78
N HIS A 109 8.24 29.27 17.40
CA HIS A 109 8.99 28.42 18.34
C HIS A 109 9.90 29.24 19.23
N ALA A 110 10.64 30.21 18.68
CA ALA A 110 11.51 31.07 19.48
C ALA A 110 10.74 31.80 20.59
N ILE A 111 9.54 32.32 20.29
CA ILE A 111 8.70 32.97 21.30
C ILE A 111 8.21 31.97 22.36
N ILE A 112 7.74 30.80 21.93
CA ILE A 112 7.24 29.76 22.83
C ILE A 112 8.36 29.21 23.72
N ASP A 113 9.56 28.95 23.19
CA ASP A 113 10.71 28.48 23.96
C ASP A 113 11.15 29.50 25.01
N ILE A 114 11.19 30.79 24.66
CA ILE A 114 11.45 31.85 25.64
C ILE A 114 10.37 31.84 26.74
N LEU A 115 9.09 31.71 26.36
CA LEU A 115 8.00 31.64 27.32
C LEU A 115 8.07 30.39 28.21
N LEU A 116 8.54 29.25 27.70
CA LEU A 116 8.74 28.02 28.48
C LEU A 116 9.90 28.16 29.47
N MET A 117 10.97 28.88 29.10
CA MET A 117 12.07 29.21 30.01
C MET A 117 11.62 30.18 31.11
N GLU A 118 10.78 31.18 30.77
CA GLU A 118 10.31 32.20 31.71
C GLU A 118 9.16 31.71 32.62
N ARG A 119 8.25 30.89 32.09
CA ARG A 119 6.98 30.46 32.71
C ARG A 119 6.72 28.95 32.51
N PRO A 120 7.61 28.07 33.00
CA PRO A 120 7.48 26.62 32.81
C PRO A 120 6.22 25.99 33.43
N GLU A 121 5.53 26.71 34.32
CA GLU A 121 4.26 26.33 34.96
C GLU A 121 3.01 26.72 34.17
N SER A 122 3.14 27.48 33.08
CA SER A 122 2.00 28.00 32.32
C SER A 122 1.39 26.95 31.39
N VAL A 123 0.18 26.49 31.72
CA VAL A 123 -0.61 25.54 30.92
C VAL A 123 -0.82 26.04 29.49
N ALA A 124 -1.08 27.34 29.32
CA ALA A 124 -1.35 27.94 28.03
C ALA A 124 -0.13 27.92 27.10
N VAL A 125 1.09 28.11 27.63
CA VAL A 125 2.34 28.05 26.85
C VAL A 125 2.60 26.64 26.35
N TRP A 126 2.43 25.63 27.22
CA TRP A 126 2.53 24.22 26.80
C TRP A 126 1.47 23.87 25.75
N CYS A 127 0.22 24.33 25.91
CA CYS A 127 -0.80 24.12 24.87
C CYS A 127 -0.43 24.78 23.53
N GLY A 128 0.23 25.94 23.56
CA GLY A 128 0.77 26.61 22.37
C GLY A 128 1.86 25.78 21.69
N LEU A 129 2.85 25.28 22.44
CA LEU A 129 3.88 24.38 21.91
C LEU A 129 3.26 23.12 21.29
N ALA A 130 2.32 22.47 21.99
CA ALA A 130 1.68 21.27 21.48
C ALA A 130 0.96 21.50 20.14
N ARG A 131 0.40 22.70 19.93
CA ARG A 131 -0.26 23.07 18.68
C ARG A 131 0.75 23.20 17.53
N LEU A 132 1.88 23.88 17.78
CA LEU A 132 2.98 23.97 16.80
C LEU A 132 3.48 22.59 16.39
N LEU A 133 3.77 21.74 17.38
CA LEU A 133 4.22 20.37 17.14
C LEU A 133 3.18 19.55 16.37
N ALA A 134 1.89 19.72 16.68
CA ALA A 134 0.83 19.03 15.97
C ALA A 134 0.74 19.49 14.51
N ASP A 135 0.89 20.78 14.21
CA ASP A 135 0.87 21.30 12.82
C ASP A 135 2.06 20.81 12.00
N GLU A 136 3.21 20.61 12.64
CA GLU A 136 4.42 20.02 12.04
C GLU A 136 4.33 18.50 11.86
N GLY A 137 3.24 17.87 12.34
CA GLY A 137 3.07 16.42 12.31
C GLY A 137 3.85 15.67 13.39
N ARG A 138 4.49 16.38 14.32
CA ARG A 138 5.27 15.84 15.45
C ARG A 138 4.34 15.46 16.62
N LEU A 139 3.49 14.47 16.38
CA LEU A 139 2.37 14.14 17.27
C LEU A 139 2.79 13.57 18.63
N ALA A 140 3.91 12.86 18.71
CA ALA A 140 4.41 12.31 19.97
C ALA A 140 4.83 13.40 20.96
N GLY A 141 5.61 14.39 20.49
CA GLY A 141 5.96 15.57 21.27
C GLY A 141 4.73 16.40 21.66
N ALA A 142 3.75 16.55 20.75
CA ALA A 142 2.49 17.25 21.04
C ALA A 142 1.69 16.58 22.17
N GLU A 143 1.56 15.25 22.15
CA GLU A 143 0.87 14.51 23.22
C GLU A 143 1.58 14.68 24.57
N ALA A 144 2.89 14.45 24.61
CA ALA A 144 3.66 14.58 25.85
C ALA A 144 3.51 16.00 26.42
N THR A 145 3.58 17.01 25.57
CA THR A 145 3.39 18.40 25.96
C THR A 145 2.00 18.67 26.55
N LEU A 146 0.92 18.15 25.94
CA LEU A 146 -0.44 18.29 26.47
C LEU A 146 -0.65 17.55 27.79
N ARG A 147 -0.07 16.35 27.92
CA ARG A 147 -0.10 15.61 29.19
C ARG A 147 0.65 16.34 30.29
N ARG A 148 1.75 17.04 29.96
CA ARG A 148 2.44 17.92 30.90
C ARG A 148 1.56 19.10 31.31
N ALA A 149 0.90 19.76 30.35
CA ALA A 149 -0.05 20.84 30.62
C ALA A 149 -1.19 20.38 31.57
N LEU A 150 -1.72 19.18 31.36
CA LEU A 150 -2.76 18.58 32.22
C LEU A 150 -2.24 18.15 33.60
N ARG A 151 -0.94 17.84 33.76
CA ARG A 151 -0.33 17.65 35.09
C ARG A 151 -0.22 18.93 35.88
N LEU A 152 -0.01 20.06 35.19
CA LEU A 152 -0.03 21.37 35.80
C LEU A 152 -1.46 21.80 36.17
N ASN A 153 -2.45 21.51 35.32
CA ASN A 153 -3.88 21.76 35.60
C ASN A 153 -4.80 20.70 34.96
N PRO A 154 -5.31 19.73 35.75
CA PRO A 154 -6.22 18.69 35.25
C PRO A 154 -7.60 19.20 34.81
N GLY A 155 -8.02 20.39 35.27
CA GLY A 155 -9.34 20.98 35.00
C GLY A 155 -9.42 21.80 33.71
N HIS A 156 -8.38 21.81 32.88
CA HIS A 156 -8.32 22.63 31.66
C HIS A 156 -8.98 21.93 30.46
N GLY A 157 -10.28 22.17 30.26
CA GLY A 157 -11.10 21.59 29.18
C GLY A 157 -10.48 21.66 27.77
N PRO A 158 -9.95 22.83 27.33
CA PRO A 158 -9.34 22.95 26.00
C PRO A 158 -8.07 22.11 25.81
N ALA A 159 -7.35 21.79 26.90
CA ALA A 159 -6.17 20.90 26.83
C ALA A 159 -6.59 19.44 26.65
N TRP A 160 -7.68 19.01 27.29
CA TRP A 160 -8.29 17.70 27.04
C TRP A 160 -8.80 17.56 25.60
N ALA A 161 -9.48 18.58 25.07
CA ALA A 161 -9.94 18.58 23.68
C ALA A 161 -8.76 18.55 22.68
N ALA A 162 -7.69 19.33 22.95
CA ALA A 162 -6.48 19.28 22.15
C ALA A 162 -5.78 17.91 22.22
N LEU A 163 -5.75 17.28 23.40
CA LEU A 163 -5.21 15.93 23.59
C LEU A 163 -6.04 14.91 22.79
N GLY A 164 -7.37 15.01 22.84
CA GLY A 164 -8.27 14.17 22.02
C GLY A 164 -7.96 14.27 20.53
N ARG A 165 -7.78 15.49 20.00
CA ARG A 165 -7.42 15.69 18.58
C ARG A 165 -6.05 15.11 18.23
N VAL A 166 -5.05 15.27 19.10
CA VAL A 166 -3.71 14.69 18.89
C VAL A 166 -3.76 13.16 18.94
N LEU A 167 -4.48 12.57 19.90
CA LEU A 167 -4.66 11.12 20.03
C LEU A 167 -5.40 10.53 18.83
N ALA A 168 -6.45 11.20 18.33
CA ALA A 168 -7.15 10.79 17.12
C ALA A 168 -6.20 10.79 15.90
N ARG A 169 -5.38 11.84 15.73
CA ARG A 169 -4.37 11.92 14.67
C ARG A 169 -3.26 10.88 14.81
N ARG A 170 -2.95 10.42 16.04
CA ARG A 170 -2.01 9.33 16.30
C ARG A 170 -2.58 7.93 16.02
N GLY A 171 -3.87 7.83 15.67
CA GLY A 171 -4.53 6.53 15.49
C GLY A 171 -4.92 5.86 16.80
N GLU A 172 -5.14 6.62 17.87
CA GLU A 172 -5.61 6.14 19.17
C GLU A 172 -7.03 6.66 19.51
N PRO A 173 -8.03 6.33 18.68
CA PRO A 173 -9.36 6.92 18.79
C PRO A 173 -10.08 6.58 20.12
N GLU A 174 -9.85 5.42 20.73
CA GLU A 174 -10.42 5.11 22.06
C GLU A 174 -9.88 6.04 23.15
N ALA A 175 -8.56 6.29 23.16
CA ALA A 175 -7.97 7.26 24.10
C ALA A 175 -8.43 8.70 23.79
N ALA A 176 -8.70 9.00 22.51
CA ALA A 176 -9.28 10.27 22.11
C ALA A 176 -10.72 10.45 22.64
N LEU A 177 -11.55 9.39 22.61
CA LEU A 177 -12.90 9.42 23.20
C LEU A 177 -12.84 9.78 24.69
N ASP A 178 -11.96 9.15 25.46
CA ASP A 178 -11.80 9.45 26.89
C ASP A 178 -11.45 10.93 27.12
N ALA A 179 -10.54 11.47 26.30
CA ALA A 179 -10.14 12.88 26.37
C ALA A 179 -11.28 13.83 25.97
N PHE A 180 -12.05 13.52 24.93
CA PHE A 180 -13.22 14.32 24.55
C PHE A 180 -14.36 14.23 25.57
N HIS A 181 -14.58 13.07 26.18
CA HIS A 181 -15.50 12.93 27.30
C HIS A 181 -15.10 13.82 28.47
N ALA A 182 -13.81 13.85 28.84
CA ALA A 182 -13.31 14.76 29.87
C ALA A 182 -13.54 16.24 29.50
N ALA A 183 -13.29 16.62 28.24
CA ALA A 183 -13.56 17.98 27.76
C ALA A 183 -15.06 18.35 27.84
N VAL A 184 -15.96 17.45 27.42
CA VAL A 184 -17.43 17.66 27.50
C VAL A 184 -17.93 17.75 28.95
N ILE A 185 -17.32 17.01 29.88
CA ILE A 185 -17.67 17.10 31.32
C ILE A 185 -17.25 18.45 31.90
N LEU A 186 -16.06 18.94 31.52
CA LEU A 186 -15.52 20.20 32.02
C LEU A 186 -16.21 21.42 31.38
N GLU A 187 -16.60 21.33 30.11
CA GLU A 187 -17.21 22.41 29.33
C GLU A 187 -18.43 21.90 28.52
N PRO A 188 -19.58 21.65 29.18
CA PRO A 188 -20.73 20.99 28.54
C PRO A 188 -21.46 21.83 27.49
N GLU A 189 -21.29 23.16 27.54
CA GLU A 189 -21.91 24.15 26.65
C GLU A 189 -21.10 24.43 25.38
N GLN A 190 -19.95 23.78 25.19
CA GLN A 190 -19.12 23.95 23.99
C GLN A 190 -19.49 22.91 22.90
N PRO A 191 -20.14 23.30 21.78
CA PRO A 191 -20.59 22.36 20.75
C PRO A 191 -19.42 21.58 20.13
N GLY A 192 -18.29 22.25 19.89
CA GLY A 192 -17.12 21.66 19.24
C GLY A 192 -16.58 20.40 19.93
N HIS A 193 -16.62 20.30 21.27
CA HIS A 193 -16.18 19.10 21.99
C HIS A 193 -17.08 17.89 21.69
N ARG A 194 -18.39 18.12 21.50
CA ARG A 194 -19.36 17.07 21.15
C ARG A 194 -19.23 16.64 19.69
N VAL A 195 -18.93 17.59 18.80
CA VAL A 195 -18.65 17.30 17.38
C VAL A 195 -17.43 16.39 17.27
N SER A 196 -16.31 16.75 17.92
CA SER A 196 -15.10 15.92 17.89
C SER A 196 -15.32 14.53 18.53
N LEU A 197 -16.14 14.44 19.58
CA LEU A 197 -16.57 13.16 20.16
C LEU A 197 -17.34 12.31 19.13
N ALA A 198 -18.31 12.90 18.43
CA ALA A 198 -19.09 12.19 17.41
C ALA A 198 -18.26 11.74 16.21
N GLU A 199 -17.36 12.58 15.72
CA GLU A 199 -16.45 12.24 14.63
C GLU A 199 -15.56 11.06 15.01
N THR A 200 -15.00 11.07 16.22
CA THR A 200 -14.19 9.96 16.74
C THR A 200 -15.01 8.67 16.86
N LEU A 201 -16.28 8.75 17.30
CA LEU A 201 -17.20 7.60 17.33
C LEU A 201 -17.46 7.06 15.91
N MET A 202 -17.63 7.93 14.92
CA MET A 202 -17.79 7.52 13.53
C MET A 202 -16.53 6.86 12.96
N ASP A 203 -15.34 7.38 13.30
CA ASP A 203 -14.04 6.82 12.91
C ASP A 203 -13.75 5.47 13.58
N LEU A 204 -14.40 5.17 14.71
CA LEU A 204 -14.38 3.86 15.35
C LEU A 204 -15.42 2.88 14.78
N GLY A 205 -16.29 3.32 13.86
CA GLY A 205 -17.43 2.53 13.39
C GLY A 205 -18.60 2.45 14.38
N ARG A 206 -18.55 3.17 15.51
CA ARG A 206 -19.61 3.26 16.53
C ARG A 206 -20.69 4.26 16.11
N ILE A 207 -21.23 4.07 14.90
CA ILE A 207 -22.09 5.03 14.19
C ILE A 207 -23.38 5.34 14.98
N ASP A 208 -23.96 4.33 15.63
CA ASP A 208 -25.20 4.50 16.39
C ASP A 208 -25.01 5.40 17.62
N GLU A 209 -23.81 5.43 18.21
CA GLU A 209 -23.49 6.28 19.38
C GLU A 209 -23.22 7.74 18.99
N ALA A 210 -22.79 7.99 17.75
CA ALA A 210 -22.45 9.33 17.26
C ALA A 210 -23.69 10.27 17.12
N ALA A 211 -24.89 9.70 17.03
CA ALA A 211 -26.12 10.48 16.81
C ALA A 211 -26.44 11.43 17.98
N ALA A 212 -26.27 10.99 19.23
CA ALA A 212 -26.64 11.78 20.40
C ALA A 212 -25.72 13.01 20.60
N PRO A 213 -24.38 12.91 20.54
CA PRO A 213 -23.52 14.09 20.64
C PRO A 213 -23.75 15.10 19.52
N ILE A 214 -23.98 14.67 18.27
CA ILE A 214 -24.32 15.57 17.14
C ILE A 214 -25.64 16.29 17.41
N SER A 215 -26.68 15.55 17.79
CA SER A 215 -27.99 16.13 18.08
C SER A 215 -27.90 17.16 19.21
N HIS A 216 -27.11 16.88 20.25
CA HIS A 216 -26.89 17.84 21.33
C HIS A 216 -26.10 19.07 20.87
N ALA A 217 -25.07 18.91 20.03
CA ALA A 217 -24.34 20.04 19.48
C ALA A 217 -25.28 20.99 18.70
N LEU A 218 -26.17 20.42 17.86
CA LEU A 218 -27.18 21.17 17.10
C LEU A 218 -28.28 21.77 17.97
N VAL A 219 -28.51 21.28 19.19
CA VAL A 219 -29.43 21.90 20.16
C VAL A 219 -28.77 23.10 20.86
N LEU A 220 -27.46 23.03 21.11
CA LEU A 220 -26.69 24.15 21.65
C LEU A 220 -26.54 25.28 20.63
N ASP A 221 -26.29 24.91 19.38
CA ASP A 221 -26.15 25.83 18.25
C ASP A 221 -26.55 25.11 16.94
N ASP A 222 -27.73 25.43 16.41
CA ASP A 222 -28.23 24.82 15.17
C ASP A 222 -27.57 25.40 13.92
N GLU A 223 -26.79 26.48 14.04
CA GLU A 223 -25.99 27.07 12.98
C GLU A 223 -24.50 26.71 13.05
N ASP A 224 -24.10 25.83 13.98
CA ASP A 224 -22.73 25.32 14.05
C ASP A 224 -22.39 24.48 12.80
N ALA A 225 -21.61 25.07 11.90
CA ALA A 225 -21.22 24.44 10.64
C ALA A 225 -20.48 23.09 10.84
N PRO A 226 -19.53 22.94 11.79
CA PRO A 226 -18.94 21.65 12.11
C PRO A 226 -19.97 20.58 12.51
N ALA A 227 -20.94 20.90 13.36
CA ALA A 227 -22.00 19.97 13.76
C ALA A 227 -22.88 19.55 12.57
N ARG A 228 -23.22 20.49 11.68
CA ARG A 228 -23.95 20.21 10.42
C ARG A 228 -23.18 19.25 9.52
N LEU A 229 -21.86 19.43 9.38
CA LEU A 229 -21.03 18.54 8.56
C LEU A 229 -20.88 17.15 9.18
N ALA A 230 -20.70 17.05 10.50
CA ALA A 230 -20.72 15.79 11.20
C ALA A 230 -22.07 15.07 11.02
N HIS A 231 -23.18 15.81 11.05
CA HIS A 231 -24.51 15.27 10.76
C HIS A 231 -24.64 14.79 9.31
N SER A 232 -24.14 15.55 8.32
CA SER A 232 -24.08 15.13 6.93
C SER A 232 -23.36 13.78 6.76
N ARG A 233 -22.21 13.61 7.41
CA ARG A 233 -21.44 12.37 7.41
C ARG A 233 -22.22 11.21 8.01
N LEU A 234 -22.89 11.42 9.14
CA LEU A 234 -23.75 10.42 9.79
C LEU A 234 -24.93 10.00 8.91
N LEU A 235 -25.59 10.97 8.24
CA LEU A 235 -26.70 10.72 7.33
C LEU A 235 -26.25 9.88 6.13
N MET A 236 -25.11 10.19 5.54
CA MET A 236 -24.51 9.43 4.44
C MET A 236 -24.20 7.98 4.85
N LEU A 237 -23.56 7.79 6.01
CA LEU A 237 -23.29 6.44 6.55
C LEU A 237 -24.55 5.59 6.71
N ASN A 238 -25.68 6.23 7.04
CA ASN A 238 -26.98 5.59 7.18
C ASN A 238 -27.79 5.49 5.87
N GLY A 239 -27.22 5.88 4.73
CA GLY A 239 -27.87 5.82 3.42
C GLY A 239 -28.89 6.93 3.15
N ARG A 240 -28.99 7.94 4.04
CA ARG A 240 -29.89 9.10 3.87
C ARG A 240 -29.22 10.18 3.01
N MET A 241 -28.96 9.84 1.74
CA MET A 241 -28.16 10.66 0.82
C MET A 241 -28.73 12.07 0.61
N ALA A 242 -30.03 12.20 0.34
CA ALA A 242 -30.66 13.50 0.07
C ALA A 242 -30.47 14.51 1.22
N GLU A 243 -30.68 14.09 2.47
CA GLU A 243 -30.52 14.93 3.66
C GLU A 243 -29.05 15.20 3.99
N SER A 244 -28.17 14.25 3.66
CA SER A 244 -26.72 14.44 3.77
C SER A 244 -26.26 15.61 2.89
N TRP A 245 -26.76 15.69 1.65
CA TRP A 245 -26.38 16.76 0.71
C TRP A 245 -26.82 18.15 1.18
N GLU A 246 -27.98 18.26 1.81
CA GLU A 246 -28.45 19.52 2.39
C GLU A 246 -27.50 20.00 3.51
N ASN A 247 -27.10 19.10 4.41
CA ASN A 247 -26.18 19.43 5.50
C ASN A 247 -24.75 19.70 4.98
N ALA A 248 -24.33 19.05 3.88
CA ALA A 248 -23.01 19.25 3.28
C ALA A 248 -22.79 20.68 2.72
N GLN A 249 -23.86 21.43 2.46
CA GLN A 249 -23.76 22.83 2.00
C GLN A 249 -23.15 23.77 3.05
N TRP A 250 -23.17 23.37 4.33
CA TRP A 250 -22.64 24.18 5.44
C TRP A 250 -21.11 24.31 5.44
N ARG A 251 -20.40 23.54 4.60
CA ARG A 251 -18.95 23.70 4.40
C ARG A 251 -18.56 25.09 3.92
N HIS A 252 -19.44 25.77 3.16
CA HIS A 252 -19.24 27.14 2.70
C HIS A 252 -19.32 28.19 3.82
N ARG A 253 -19.76 27.80 5.03
CA ARG A 253 -19.78 28.66 6.23
C ARG A 253 -18.58 28.44 7.16
N LEU A 254 -17.69 27.49 6.86
CA LEU A 254 -16.49 27.29 7.69
C LEU A 254 -15.55 28.51 7.57
N PRO A 255 -14.95 28.98 8.70
CA PRO A 255 -13.96 30.06 8.66
C PRO A 255 -12.81 29.74 7.71
N GLY A 256 -12.49 30.68 6.80
CA GLY A 256 -11.41 30.50 5.83
C GLY A 256 -11.76 29.66 4.59
N ALA A 257 -13.02 29.23 4.43
CA ALA A 257 -13.50 28.49 3.25
C ALA A 257 -14.54 29.27 2.41
N PRO A 258 -14.36 30.57 2.10
CA PRO A 258 -15.30 31.27 1.23
C PRO A 258 -15.26 30.69 -0.19
N ARG A 259 -16.41 30.73 -0.89
CA ARG A 259 -16.47 30.37 -2.31
C ARG A 259 -15.45 31.21 -3.10
N PRO A 260 -14.62 30.59 -3.97
CA PRO A 260 -13.66 31.35 -4.75
C PRO A 260 -14.39 32.40 -5.60
N PRO A 261 -13.90 33.65 -5.64
CA PRO A 261 -14.57 34.71 -6.40
C PRO A 261 -14.33 34.48 -7.90
N PHE A 262 -15.34 33.95 -8.59
CA PHE A 262 -15.35 33.82 -10.04
C PHE A 262 -16.22 34.90 -10.69
N PRO A 263 -15.87 35.37 -11.91
CA PRO A 263 -16.66 36.35 -12.65
C PRO A 263 -17.88 35.71 -13.34
N ALA A 264 -18.71 34.99 -12.57
CA ALA A 264 -19.91 34.29 -13.05
C ALA A 264 -20.95 34.21 -11.92
N ALA A 265 -22.23 34.07 -12.27
CA ALA A 265 -23.30 33.93 -11.27
C ALA A 265 -23.31 32.52 -10.66
N PRO A 266 -23.59 32.34 -9.35
CA PRO A 266 -23.80 31.00 -8.80
C PRO A 266 -24.93 30.27 -9.54
N TRP A 267 -24.69 29.02 -9.95
CA TRP A 267 -25.74 28.17 -10.47
C TRP A 267 -26.53 27.56 -9.31
N GLU A 268 -27.84 27.79 -9.29
CA GLU A 268 -28.79 27.34 -8.26
C GLU A 268 -29.86 26.40 -8.84
N GLY A 269 -29.60 25.84 -10.02
CA GLY A 269 -30.54 24.95 -10.73
C GLY A 269 -31.35 25.63 -11.83
N GLN A 270 -30.91 26.78 -12.32
CA GLN A 270 -31.49 27.45 -13.49
C GLN A 270 -31.33 26.57 -14.76
N ASP A 271 -32.12 26.86 -15.79
CA ASP A 271 -32.01 26.20 -17.11
C ASP A 271 -30.65 26.51 -17.78
N LEU A 272 -30.07 25.50 -18.43
CA LEU A 272 -28.71 25.52 -18.96
C LEU A 272 -28.66 25.47 -20.49
N ASP A 273 -29.80 25.49 -21.20
CA ASP A 273 -29.83 25.36 -22.67
C ASP A 273 -28.93 26.41 -23.38
N GLY A 274 -27.77 25.97 -23.84
CA GLY A 274 -26.73 26.80 -24.47
C GLY A 274 -25.88 27.64 -23.50
N ALA A 275 -26.14 27.61 -22.19
CA ALA A 275 -25.43 28.39 -21.19
C ALA A 275 -24.03 27.85 -20.91
N SER A 276 -23.07 28.76 -20.68
CA SER A 276 -21.71 28.44 -20.30
C SER A 276 -21.59 28.24 -18.78
N LEU A 277 -21.09 27.08 -18.36
CA LEU A 277 -20.99 26.68 -16.94
C LEU A 277 -19.55 26.34 -16.58
N LEU A 278 -18.99 27.07 -15.60
CA LEU A 278 -17.73 26.73 -14.96
C LEU A 278 -17.98 25.78 -13.77
N LEU A 279 -17.43 24.57 -13.82
CA LEU A 279 -17.42 23.65 -12.69
C LEU A 279 -16.01 23.56 -12.12
N TYR A 280 -15.86 23.71 -10.80
CA TYR A 280 -14.56 23.59 -10.14
C TYR A 280 -14.54 22.47 -9.10
N ALA A 281 -13.38 21.81 -8.98
CA ALA A 281 -13.12 20.82 -7.93
C ALA A 281 -12.72 21.51 -6.62
N GLU A 282 -13.30 21.06 -5.51
CA GLU A 282 -12.97 21.53 -4.15
C GLU A 282 -12.12 20.51 -3.38
N SER A 283 -12.45 19.21 -3.48
CA SER A 283 -11.79 18.13 -2.74
C SER A 283 -10.73 17.36 -3.53
N GLY A 284 -10.43 16.14 -3.11
CA GLY A 284 -9.39 15.27 -3.68
C GLY A 284 -9.72 14.69 -5.05
N LEU A 285 -8.75 13.95 -5.61
CA LEU A 285 -8.86 13.33 -6.93
C LEU A 285 -10.02 12.33 -7.00
N SER A 286 -10.24 11.56 -5.94
CA SER A 286 -11.34 10.58 -5.86
C SER A 286 -12.71 11.23 -5.92
N ASP A 287 -12.89 12.37 -5.26
CA ASP A 287 -14.14 13.15 -5.29
C ASP A 287 -14.38 13.74 -6.67
N THR A 288 -13.37 14.35 -7.29
CA THR A 288 -13.46 14.85 -8.67
C THR A 288 -13.86 13.74 -9.64
N LEU A 289 -13.20 12.58 -9.58
CA LEU A 289 -13.51 11.42 -10.43
C LEU A 289 -14.92 10.88 -10.19
N MET A 290 -15.39 10.88 -8.94
CA MET A 290 -16.74 10.43 -8.59
C MET A 290 -17.81 11.41 -9.07
N MET A 291 -17.60 12.73 -8.88
CA MET A 291 -18.54 13.79 -9.24
C MET A 291 -18.59 14.08 -10.74
N ALA A 292 -17.52 13.76 -11.48
CA ALA A 292 -17.49 13.89 -12.94
C ALA A 292 -18.67 13.17 -13.64
N ARG A 293 -19.28 12.16 -12.99
CA ARG A 293 -20.49 11.46 -13.49
C ARG A 293 -21.66 12.36 -13.86
N PHE A 294 -21.74 13.56 -13.27
CA PHE A 294 -22.84 14.48 -13.51
C PHE A 294 -22.61 15.36 -14.75
N ILE A 295 -21.39 15.39 -15.29
CA ILE A 295 -21.04 16.17 -16.48
C ILE A 295 -21.87 15.76 -17.69
N PRO A 296 -22.01 14.46 -18.07
CA PRO A 296 -22.83 14.08 -19.22
C PRO A 296 -24.32 14.41 -19.02
N VAL A 297 -24.80 14.42 -17.76
CA VAL A 297 -26.18 14.80 -17.41
C VAL A 297 -26.40 16.28 -17.68
N LEU A 298 -25.47 17.14 -17.27
CA LEU A 298 -25.52 18.59 -17.50
C LEU A 298 -25.35 18.94 -18.98
N ALA A 299 -24.41 18.29 -19.68
CA ALA A 299 -24.22 18.46 -21.12
C ALA A 299 -25.48 18.04 -21.92
N GLY A 300 -26.16 16.97 -21.48
CA GLY A 300 -27.45 16.56 -22.06
C GLY A 300 -28.59 17.56 -21.84
N ARG A 301 -28.44 18.51 -20.91
CA ARG A 301 -29.34 19.66 -20.70
C ARG A 301 -28.91 20.92 -21.45
N GLY A 302 -27.93 20.81 -22.37
CA GLY A 302 -27.48 21.91 -23.22
C GLY A 302 -26.34 22.76 -22.65
N ALA A 303 -25.78 22.40 -21.48
CA ALA A 303 -24.69 23.15 -20.85
C ALA A 303 -23.37 23.05 -21.63
N VAL A 304 -22.67 24.18 -21.82
CA VAL A 304 -21.30 24.23 -22.33
C VAL A 304 -20.33 24.30 -21.16
N ILE A 305 -19.71 23.17 -20.83
CA ILE A 305 -19.01 22.98 -19.56
C ILE A 305 -17.51 23.26 -19.68
N THR A 306 -17.00 24.18 -18.86
CA THR A 306 -15.55 24.30 -18.57
C THR A 306 -15.27 23.72 -17.19
N LEU A 307 -14.29 22.82 -17.08
CA LEU A 307 -13.85 22.24 -15.81
C LEU A 307 -12.59 22.94 -15.30
N LEU A 308 -12.53 23.22 -14.00
CA LEU A 308 -11.34 23.63 -13.28
C LEU A 308 -10.99 22.54 -12.25
N VAL A 309 -9.97 21.73 -12.54
CA VAL A 309 -9.66 20.48 -11.84
C VAL A 309 -8.19 20.35 -11.53
N GLN A 310 -7.81 19.40 -10.68
CA GLN A 310 -6.41 19.11 -10.37
C GLN A 310 -5.60 18.87 -11.66
N PRO A 311 -4.37 19.43 -11.79
CA PRO A 311 -3.58 19.38 -13.03
C PRO A 311 -3.42 17.98 -13.64
N GLU A 312 -3.30 16.95 -12.81
CA GLU A 312 -3.08 15.57 -13.18
C GLU A 312 -4.30 14.92 -13.87
N LEU A 313 -5.50 15.47 -13.67
CA LEU A 313 -6.75 15.01 -14.28
C LEU A 313 -7.07 15.71 -15.59
N VAL A 314 -6.47 16.87 -15.88
CA VAL A 314 -6.77 17.68 -17.08
C VAL A 314 -6.66 16.84 -18.37
N PRO A 315 -5.58 16.09 -18.64
CA PRO A 315 -5.47 15.32 -19.88
C PRO A 315 -6.52 14.23 -20.05
N LEU A 316 -7.06 13.71 -18.95
CA LEU A 316 -8.11 12.70 -18.95
C LEU A 316 -9.48 13.34 -19.20
N LEU A 317 -9.84 14.35 -18.40
CA LEU A 317 -11.16 14.98 -18.43
C LEU A 317 -11.39 15.87 -19.65
N GLU A 318 -10.34 16.40 -20.28
CA GLU A 318 -10.44 17.09 -21.59
C GLU A 318 -11.05 16.18 -22.67
N THR A 319 -10.84 14.87 -22.59
CA THR A 319 -11.35 13.90 -23.57
C THR A 319 -12.74 13.34 -23.23
N MET A 320 -13.32 13.75 -22.11
CA MET A 320 -14.61 13.26 -21.63
C MET A 320 -15.76 13.87 -22.44
N GLY A 321 -16.72 13.04 -22.83
CA GLY A 321 -17.93 13.51 -23.51
C GLY A 321 -18.73 14.49 -22.63
N GLY A 322 -19.07 15.66 -23.17
CA GLY A 322 -19.78 16.73 -22.46
C GLY A 322 -18.88 17.81 -21.86
N VAL A 323 -17.55 17.63 -21.88
CA VAL A 323 -16.58 18.67 -21.49
C VAL A 323 -16.20 19.48 -22.73
N ALA A 324 -16.38 20.80 -22.68
CA ALA A 324 -15.92 21.69 -23.74
C ALA A 324 -14.44 22.06 -23.58
N ARG A 325 -13.99 22.20 -22.32
CA ARG A 325 -12.60 22.50 -21.94
C ARG A 325 -12.33 22.10 -20.49
N ALA A 326 -11.14 21.62 -20.19
CA ALA A 326 -10.61 21.42 -18.85
C ALA A 326 -9.37 22.31 -18.62
N LEU A 327 -9.31 22.89 -17.43
CA LEU A 327 -8.27 23.82 -16.98
C LEU A 327 -7.67 23.34 -15.65
N PRO A 328 -6.37 23.55 -15.41
CA PRO A 328 -5.74 23.21 -14.15
C PRO A 328 -6.16 24.20 -13.05
N LEU A 329 -6.49 23.68 -11.88
CA LEU A 329 -6.70 24.43 -10.65
C LEU A 329 -5.37 25.04 -10.17
N GLY A 330 -5.40 26.28 -9.67
CA GLY A 330 -4.23 26.99 -9.13
C GLY A 330 -3.85 28.23 -9.94
N PRO A 331 -3.46 28.11 -11.23
CA PRO A 331 -3.20 29.27 -12.08
C PRO A 331 -4.44 30.16 -12.26
N PRO A 332 -4.26 31.49 -12.44
CA PRO A 332 -5.38 32.38 -12.72
C PRO A 332 -6.05 32.00 -14.05
N LEU A 333 -7.38 32.16 -14.09
CA LEU A 333 -8.14 31.99 -15.33
C LEU A 333 -7.66 33.00 -16.40
N PRO A 334 -7.77 32.66 -17.70
CA PRO A 334 -7.52 33.61 -18.77
C PRO A 334 -8.31 34.91 -18.55
N HIS A 335 -7.67 36.07 -18.81
CA HIS A 335 -8.29 37.38 -18.56
C HIS A 335 -9.58 37.62 -19.37
N ASP A 336 -9.73 36.91 -20.48
CA ASP A 336 -10.89 36.93 -21.38
C ASP A 336 -11.89 35.79 -21.10
N PHE A 337 -11.68 35.00 -20.04
CA PHE A 337 -12.60 33.93 -19.66
C PHE A 337 -13.94 34.50 -19.20
N THR A 338 -15.03 33.96 -19.75
CA THR A 338 -16.40 34.30 -19.38
C THR A 338 -17.21 33.02 -19.20
N ALA A 339 -18.11 33.02 -18.21
CA ALA A 339 -19.10 31.99 -18.00
C ALA A 339 -20.39 32.63 -17.47
N ASP A 340 -21.54 32.11 -17.87
CA ASP A 340 -22.84 32.58 -17.37
C ASP A 340 -23.00 32.17 -15.90
N TYR A 341 -22.62 30.92 -15.60
CA TYR A 341 -22.75 30.35 -14.27
C TYR A 341 -21.49 29.66 -13.75
N VAL A 342 -21.40 29.53 -12.42
CA VAL A 342 -20.37 28.77 -11.72
C VAL A 342 -20.98 27.88 -10.63
N ALA A 343 -20.46 26.66 -10.49
CA ALA A 343 -20.80 25.77 -9.39
C ALA A 343 -19.62 24.88 -8.98
N SER A 344 -19.65 24.43 -7.73
CA SER A 344 -18.81 23.34 -7.28
C SER A 344 -19.25 22.01 -7.86
N LEU A 345 -18.29 21.12 -8.15
CA LEU A 345 -18.61 19.72 -8.43
C LEU A 345 -19.34 19.03 -7.25
N GLU A 346 -19.06 19.44 -6.02
CA GLU A 346 -19.65 18.84 -4.81
C GLU A 346 -21.05 19.38 -4.48
N ASP A 347 -21.45 20.49 -5.10
CA ASP A 347 -22.83 20.99 -4.99
C ASP A 347 -23.78 20.27 -5.94
N LEU A 348 -23.26 19.56 -6.96
CA LEU A 348 -24.07 18.92 -8.00
C LEU A 348 -25.08 17.90 -7.46
N PRO A 349 -24.75 17.00 -6.51
CA PRO A 349 -25.74 16.08 -5.95
C PRO A 349 -26.95 16.80 -5.34
N TRP A 350 -26.72 17.92 -4.65
CA TRP A 350 -27.79 18.73 -4.07
C TRP A 350 -28.58 19.50 -5.13
N LEU A 351 -27.89 20.19 -6.05
CA LEU A 351 -28.50 20.99 -7.12
C LEU A 351 -29.33 20.14 -8.10
N LEU A 352 -28.89 18.90 -8.35
CA LEU A 352 -29.59 17.95 -9.21
C LEU A 352 -30.62 17.09 -8.47
N ARG A 353 -30.74 17.24 -7.14
CA ARG A 353 -31.61 16.44 -6.26
C ARG A 353 -31.39 14.93 -6.43
N VAL A 354 -30.13 14.51 -6.35
CA VAL A 354 -29.72 13.12 -6.57
C VAL A 354 -30.15 12.24 -5.39
N GLU A 355 -30.92 11.22 -5.71
CA GLU A 355 -31.25 10.09 -4.84
C GLU A 355 -30.46 8.85 -5.25
N ALA A 356 -30.34 7.85 -4.37
CA ALA A 356 -29.52 6.66 -4.63
C ALA A 356 -29.94 5.91 -5.90
N GLU A 357 -31.24 5.83 -6.16
CA GLU A 357 -31.85 5.17 -7.32
C GLU A 357 -31.65 5.95 -8.62
N SER A 358 -31.37 7.26 -8.53
CA SER A 358 -31.15 8.15 -9.68
C SER A 358 -29.71 8.14 -10.20
N ILE A 359 -28.80 7.46 -9.49
CA ILE A 359 -27.39 7.40 -9.83
C ILE A 359 -27.19 6.51 -11.07
N SER A 360 -26.69 7.10 -12.16
CA SER A 360 -26.44 6.37 -13.41
C SER A 360 -25.43 5.23 -13.24
N ALA A 361 -25.78 4.08 -13.82
CA ALA A 361 -24.96 2.87 -13.88
C ALA A 361 -23.95 2.85 -15.05
N ALA A 362 -24.04 3.80 -15.99
CA ALA A 362 -23.22 3.79 -17.19
C ALA A 362 -21.77 4.26 -16.91
N PRO A 363 -20.74 3.62 -17.50
CA PRO A 363 -19.39 4.15 -17.51
C PRO A 363 -19.35 5.54 -18.14
N TYR A 364 -18.61 6.46 -17.53
CA TYR A 364 -18.55 7.87 -17.96
C TYR A 364 -17.11 8.35 -18.22
N LEU A 365 -16.10 7.51 -17.97
CA LEU A 365 -14.71 7.77 -18.35
C LEU A 365 -14.19 6.68 -19.28
N ALA A 366 -13.24 7.03 -20.14
CA ALA A 366 -12.54 6.10 -21.00
C ALA A 366 -11.07 6.52 -21.14
N ALA A 367 -10.18 5.55 -21.35
CA ALA A 367 -8.78 5.85 -21.63
C ALA A 367 -8.63 6.48 -23.03
N PRO A 368 -7.88 7.59 -23.18
CA PRO A 368 -7.59 8.15 -24.49
C PRO A 368 -6.86 7.12 -25.36
N ARG A 369 -7.34 6.88 -26.60
CA ARG A 369 -6.85 5.81 -27.48
C ARG A 369 -5.33 5.82 -27.68
N GLY A 370 -4.71 7.00 -27.76
CA GLY A 370 -3.26 7.16 -27.92
C GLY A 370 -2.43 6.92 -26.64
N ARG A 371 -3.07 6.81 -25.47
CA ARG A 371 -2.42 6.55 -24.18
C ARG A 371 -2.52 5.08 -23.75
N ILE A 372 -3.33 4.26 -24.43
CA ILE A 372 -3.42 2.81 -24.17
C ILE A 372 -2.13 2.14 -24.68
N ARG A 373 -1.39 1.49 -23.78
CA ARG A 373 -0.12 0.83 -24.09
C ARG A 373 -0.19 -0.65 -23.69
N ARG A 374 -0.12 -1.53 -24.68
CA ARG A 374 -0.23 -2.98 -24.48
C ARG A 374 0.84 -3.51 -23.52
N ILE A 375 0.43 -4.30 -22.54
CA ILE A 375 1.33 -4.95 -21.58
C ILE A 375 1.69 -6.34 -22.09
N ARG A 376 2.99 -6.63 -22.18
CA ARG A 376 3.47 -7.97 -22.53
C ARG A 376 3.47 -8.85 -21.29
N VAL A 377 2.88 -10.03 -21.40
CA VAL A 377 2.79 -11.01 -20.32
C VAL A 377 3.23 -12.39 -20.82
N PRO A 378 3.74 -13.26 -19.93
CA PRO A 378 4.02 -14.65 -20.26
C PRO A 378 2.75 -15.37 -20.75
N ALA A 379 2.93 -16.37 -21.63
CA ALA A 379 1.82 -17.15 -22.19
C ALA A 379 1.01 -17.91 -21.12
N SER A 380 1.57 -18.10 -19.92
CA SER A 380 0.92 -18.69 -18.75
C SER A 380 -0.08 -17.76 -18.04
N THR A 381 -0.19 -16.49 -18.46
CA THR A 381 -1.05 -15.49 -17.83
C THR A 381 -2.45 -15.50 -18.43
N LEU A 382 -3.46 -15.70 -17.58
CA LEU A 382 -4.88 -15.66 -17.93
C LEU A 382 -5.53 -14.32 -17.57
N VAL A 383 -5.17 -13.75 -16.42
CA VAL A 383 -5.80 -12.53 -15.89
C VAL A 383 -4.73 -11.53 -15.46
N LYS A 384 -4.81 -10.30 -15.99
CA LYS A 384 -4.00 -9.16 -15.55
C LYS A 384 -4.75 -8.41 -14.46
N VAL A 385 -4.18 -8.37 -13.27
CA VAL A 385 -4.78 -7.75 -12.09
C VAL A 385 -4.03 -6.47 -11.75
N GLY A 386 -4.72 -5.34 -11.84
CA GLY A 386 -4.23 -4.06 -11.37
C GLY A 386 -4.40 -3.96 -9.86
N ILE A 387 -3.37 -3.50 -9.16
CA ILE A 387 -3.32 -3.47 -7.71
C ILE A 387 -3.00 -2.05 -7.24
N ALA A 388 -3.84 -1.48 -6.39
CA ALA A 388 -3.60 -0.18 -5.75
C ALA A 388 -3.88 -0.25 -4.25
N TRP A 389 -2.85 -0.23 -3.42
CA TRP A 389 -2.97 -0.34 -1.96
C TRP A 389 -2.92 1.00 -1.24
N GLY A 390 -2.47 2.04 -1.93
CA GLY A 390 -2.55 3.42 -1.51
C GLY A 390 -4.00 3.87 -1.36
N ALA A 391 -4.22 4.72 -0.38
CA ALA A 391 -5.49 5.37 -0.14
C ALA A 391 -5.25 6.86 0.13
N GLU A 392 -6.27 7.70 -0.10
CA GLU A 392 -6.18 9.13 0.21
C GLU A 392 -6.04 9.34 1.72
N ARG A 393 -6.72 8.52 2.52
CA ARG A 393 -6.57 8.50 3.98
C ARG A 393 -5.53 7.45 4.39
N PRO A 394 -4.48 7.81 5.15
CA PRO A 394 -3.46 6.84 5.57
C PRO A 394 -4.03 5.62 6.31
N ALA A 395 -5.11 5.80 7.09
CA ALA A 395 -5.79 4.72 7.81
C ALA A 395 -6.51 3.71 6.90
N ASP A 396 -6.80 4.08 5.66
CA ASP A 396 -7.45 3.23 4.67
C ASP A 396 -6.43 2.46 3.79
N ARG A 397 -5.13 2.78 3.93
CA ARG A 397 -4.06 2.12 3.20
C ARG A 397 -3.96 0.65 3.59
N LEU A 398 -3.74 -0.21 2.61
CA LEU A 398 -3.43 -1.61 2.87
C LEU A 398 -1.92 -1.79 3.10
N ASP A 399 -1.59 -2.70 4.00
CA ASP A 399 -0.20 -3.14 4.13
C ASP A 399 0.26 -3.83 2.83
N PHE A 400 1.45 -3.43 2.37
CA PHE A 400 2.01 -3.93 1.11
C PHE A 400 2.27 -5.45 1.14
N GLY A 401 2.72 -6.00 2.27
CA GLY A 401 2.97 -7.43 2.41
C GLY A 401 1.70 -8.26 2.18
N ARG A 402 0.58 -7.82 2.74
CA ARG A 402 -0.75 -8.45 2.56
C ARG A 402 -1.24 -8.45 1.11
N VAL A 403 -0.85 -7.44 0.34
CA VAL A 403 -1.23 -7.33 -1.07
C VAL A 403 -0.48 -8.36 -1.93
N LEU A 404 0.77 -8.67 -1.56
CA LEU A 404 1.56 -9.69 -2.25
C LEU A 404 0.99 -11.10 -2.11
N ASP A 405 0.19 -11.38 -1.08
CA ASP A 405 -0.50 -12.67 -0.94
C ASP A 405 -1.43 -12.97 -2.13
N LEU A 406 -1.94 -11.93 -2.80
CA LEU A 406 -2.75 -12.08 -4.00
C LEU A 406 -1.94 -12.60 -5.21
N ALA A 407 -0.60 -12.47 -5.20
CA ALA A 407 0.27 -12.96 -6.27
C ALA A 407 0.36 -14.51 -6.32
N THR A 408 -0.24 -15.17 -5.33
CA THR A 408 -0.29 -16.63 -5.23
C THR A 408 -1.36 -17.25 -6.13
N VAL A 409 -2.31 -16.47 -6.65
CA VAL A 409 -3.43 -16.98 -7.46
C VAL A 409 -2.95 -17.51 -8.82
N PRO A 410 -3.19 -18.80 -9.12
CA PRO A 410 -2.79 -19.39 -10.41
C PRO A 410 -3.35 -18.67 -11.64
N GLY A 411 -2.51 -18.47 -12.64
CA GLY A 411 -2.89 -17.83 -13.91
C GLY A 411 -3.06 -16.31 -13.83
N THR A 412 -2.69 -15.68 -12.72
CA THR A 412 -2.77 -14.22 -12.56
C THR A 412 -1.40 -13.56 -12.53
N LEU A 413 -1.34 -12.32 -12.99
CA LEU A 413 -0.19 -11.43 -12.80
C LEU A 413 -0.64 -10.11 -12.18
N LEU A 414 0.13 -9.64 -11.21
CA LEU A 414 -0.13 -8.39 -10.52
C LEU A 414 0.65 -7.24 -11.15
N PHE A 415 -0.03 -6.12 -11.34
CA PHE A 415 0.53 -4.87 -11.82
C PHE A 415 0.21 -3.77 -10.82
N SER A 416 1.24 -3.10 -10.30
CA SER A 416 1.02 -1.94 -9.44
C SER A 416 0.45 -0.79 -10.27
N LEU A 417 -0.63 -0.21 -9.77
CA LEU A 417 -1.28 1.00 -10.28
C LEU A 417 -0.98 2.20 -9.37
N GLU A 418 -0.06 2.06 -8.40
CA GLU A 418 0.37 3.15 -7.54
C GLU A 418 1.05 4.27 -8.33
N THR A 419 0.87 5.49 -7.84
CA THR A 419 1.57 6.69 -8.34
C THR A 419 2.17 7.44 -7.17
N GLY A 420 3.15 8.32 -7.42
CA GLY A 420 3.78 9.11 -6.36
C GLY A 420 4.51 8.24 -5.32
N PRO A 421 4.43 8.56 -4.01
CA PRO A 421 5.14 7.83 -2.95
C PRO A 421 4.82 6.32 -2.88
N GLY A 422 3.59 5.91 -3.20
CA GLY A 422 3.22 4.49 -3.23
C GLY A 422 3.99 3.67 -4.27
N ALA A 423 4.39 4.30 -5.37
CA ALA A 423 5.23 3.66 -6.38
C ALA A 423 6.67 3.44 -5.90
N ALA A 424 7.21 4.31 -5.06
CA ALA A 424 8.55 4.13 -4.48
C ALA A 424 8.58 2.91 -3.55
N GLU A 425 7.55 2.73 -2.72
CA GLU A 425 7.41 1.56 -1.87
C GLU A 425 7.39 0.25 -2.68
N ALA A 426 6.65 0.23 -3.80
CA ALA A 426 6.64 -0.91 -4.71
C ALA A 426 8.04 -1.25 -5.25
N ARG A 427 8.83 -0.24 -5.64
CA ARG A 427 10.18 -0.44 -6.20
C ARG A 427 11.18 -0.94 -5.16
N GLU A 428 11.08 -0.46 -3.93
CA GLU A 428 12.00 -0.78 -2.85
C GLU A 428 11.69 -2.15 -2.23
N ARG A 429 10.41 -2.41 -1.96
CA ARG A 429 9.96 -3.60 -1.22
C ARG A 429 9.57 -4.77 -2.11
N ALA A 430 9.24 -4.55 -3.39
CA ALA A 430 8.82 -5.63 -4.28
C ALA A 430 9.94 -6.17 -5.17
N ASP A 431 9.76 -7.43 -5.59
CA ASP A 431 10.46 -8.00 -6.72
C ASP A 431 9.53 -7.95 -7.96
N PRO A 432 10.01 -7.54 -9.14
CA PRO A 432 9.21 -7.52 -10.36
C PRO A 432 8.55 -8.87 -10.71
N GLY A 433 9.11 -9.98 -10.22
CA GLY A 433 8.52 -11.31 -10.36
C GLY A 433 7.23 -11.51 -9.58
N LEU A 434 6.97 -10.70 -8.54
CA LEU A 434 5.76 -10.76 -7.71
C LEU A 434 4.70 -9.74 -8.16
N ILE A 435 5.11 -8.49 -8.36
CA ILE A 435 4.26 -7.40 -8.85
C ILE A 435 5.08 -6.49 -9.76
N THR A 436 4.56 -6.21 -10.95
CA THR A 436 5.23 -5.32 -11.92
C THR A 436 4.82 -3.87 -11.66
N ASP A 437 5.79 -3.00 -11.38
CA ASP A 437 5.54 -1.56 -11.24
C ASP A 437 5.29 -0.88 -12.60
N LEU A 438 4.09 -0.31 -12.79
CA LEU A 438 3.74 0.43 -14.00
C LEU A 438 3.96 1.94 -13.89
N ALA A 439 4.27 2.47 -12.70
CA ALA A 439 4.47 3.89 -12.46
C ALA A 439 5.51 4.56 -13.38
N PRO A 440 6.63 3.93 -13.78
CA PRO A 440 7.57 4.53 -14.74
C PRO A 440 6.95 4.86 -16.11
N THR A 441 5.74 4.38 -16.37
CA THR A 441 5.02 4.59 -17.62
C THR A 441 3.77 5.44 -17.48
N VAL A 442 3.56 6.04 -16.31
CA VAL A 442 2.40 6.86 -15.96
C VAL A 442 2.89 8.26 -15.60
N ALA A 443 2.61 9.25 -16.45
CA ALA A 443 2.91 10.66 -16.16
C ALA A 443 1.70 11.41 -15.58
N ASP A 444 0.48 10.99 -15.94
CA ASP A 444 -0.78 11.64 -15.60
C ASP A 444 -1.90 10.58 -15.49
N TYR A 445 -3.12 10.99 -15.12
CA TYR A 445 -4.25 10.06 -14.99
C TYR A 445 -4.79 9.55 -16.34
N ALA A 446 -4.44 10.18 -17.46
CA ALA A 446 -4.77 9.65 -18.78
C ALA A 446 -3.88 8.44 -19.14
N ASP A 447 -2.60 8.46 -18.77
CA ASP A 447 -1.73 7.29 -18.84
C ASP A 447 -2.18 6.18 -17.87
N LEU A 448 -2.56 6.54 -16.63
CA LEU A 448 -3.09 5.56 -15.67
C LEU A 448 -4.35 4.89 -16.20
N ALA A 449 -5.28 5.66 -16.78
CA ALA A 449 -6.44 5.11 -17.47
C ALA A 449 -6.01 4.17 -18.60
N GLY A 450 -4.99 4.53 -19.37
CA GLY A 450 -4.38 3.68 -20.41
C GLY A 450 -3.83 2.35 -19.88
N ARG A 451 -3.33 2.31 -18.63
CA ARG A 451 -2.88 1.08 -17.96
C ARG A 451 -4.03 0.27 -17.38
N ILE A 452 -5.00 0.93 -16.75
CA ILE A 452 -6.23 0.31 -16.26
C ILE A 452 -7.02 -0.32 -17.42
N ALA A 453 -7.01 0.29 -18.61
CA ALA A 453 -7.65 -0.25 -19.80
C ALA A 453 -7.12 -1.65 -20.17
N GLU A 454 -5.85 -1.94 -19.89
CA GLU A 454 -5.22 -3.26 -20.10
C GLU A 454 -5.48 -4.25 -18.96
N MET A 455 -6.09 -3.84 -17.84
CA MET A 455 -6.39 -4.73 -16.73
C MET A 455 -7.73 -5.45 -16.94
N ASP A 456 -7.79 -6.71 -16.51
CA ASP A 456 -9.01 -7.53 -16.51
C ASP A 456 -9.79 -7.35 -15.19
N LEU A 457 -9.07 -7.07 -14.10
CA LEU A 457 -9.59 -6.80 -12.77
C LEU A 457 -8.72 -5.75 -12.07
N VAL A 458 -9.32 -4.89 -11.24
CA VAL A 458 -8.60 -4.04 -10.30
C VAL A 458 -8.95 -4.42 -8.87
N VAL A 459 -7.95 -4.65 -8.01
CA VAL A 459 -8.13 -4.78 -6.56
C VAL A 459 -7.49 -3.56 -5.92
N ALA A 460 -8.25 -2.80 -5.14
CA ALA A 460 -7.78 -1.52 -4.65
C ALA A 460 -8.29 -1.17 -3.25
N ALA A 461 -7.52 -0.36 -2.53
CA ALA A 461 -8.01 0.43 -1.39
C ALA A 461 -8.81 1.65 -1.89
N ASP A 462 -9.43 2.41 -0.96
CA ASP A 462 -10.20 3.61 -1.29
C ASP A 462 -9.29 4.76 -1.76
N GLY A 463 -9.22 4.94 -3.07
CA GLY A 463 -8.38 5.97 -3.68
C GLY A 463 -8.60 6.16 -5.19
N PRO A 464 -7.85 7.08 -5.82
CA PRO A 464 -8.14 7.56 -7.16
C PRO A 464 -8.10 6.47 -8.24
N ALA A 465 -7.20 5.49 -8.11
CA ALA A 465 -7.11 4.37 -9.05
C ALA A 465 -8.37 3.50 -9.04
N ALA A 466 -8.97 3.28 -7.85
CA ALA A 466 -10.21 2.54 -7.71
C ALA A 466 -11.39 3.27 -8.37
N HIS A 467 -11.50 4.58 -8.07
CA HIS A 467 -12.53 5.43 -8.66
C HIS A 467 -12.41 5.55 -10.18
N LEU A 468 -11.20 5.70 -10.71
CA LEU A 468 -10.95 5.73 -12.15
C LEU A 468 -11.33 4.40 -12.82
N ALA A 469 -10.89 3.26 -12.27
CA ALA A 469 -11.25 1.95 -12.80
C ALA A 469 -12.76 1.72 -12.81
N ALA A 470 -13.43 2.07 -11.70
CA ALA A 470 -14.87 1.94 -11.58
C ALA A 470 -15.65 2.86 -12.54
N ALA A 471 -15.20 4.11 -12.71
CA ALA A 471 -15.77 5.07 -13.66
C ALA A 471 -15.60 4.65 -15.13
N MET A 472 -14.54 3.88 -15.43
CA MET A 472 -14.31 3.24 -16.73
C MET A 472 -15.12 1.95 -16.94
N GLY A 473 -15.88 1.51 -15.94
CA GLY A 473 -16.64 0.25 -15.99
C GLY A 473 -15.78 -1.01 -15.86
N LYS A 474 -14.56 -0.91 -15.34
CA LYS A 474 -13.74 -2.08 -15.04
C LYS A 474 -14.28 -2.79 -13.79
N PRO A 475 -14.20 -4.13 -13.70
CA PRO A 475 -14.46 -4.83 -12.46
C PRO A 475 -13.48 -4.37 -11.38
N VAL A 476 -14.01 -4.00 -10.20
CA VAL A 476 -13.19 -3.55 -9.06
C VAL A 476 -13.57 -4.34 -7.80
N LEU A 477 -12.58 -4.86 -7.09
CA LEU A 477 -12.71 -5.31 -5.70
C LEU A 477 -12.12 -4.23 -4.79
N LEU A 478 -12.98 -3.52 -4.09
CA LEU A 478 -12.56 -2.44 -3.20
C LEU A 478 -12.44 -2.97 -1.76
N LEU A 479 -11.21 -3.02 -1.26
CA LEU A 479 -10.89 -3.40 0.09
C LEU A 479 -11.08 -2.19 1.01
N LEU A 480 -12.01 -2.30 1.94
CA LEU A 480 -12.40 -1.20 2.83
C LEU A 480 -12.07 -1.52 4.29
N PRO A 481 -11.54 -0.56 5.06
CA PRO A 481 -11.36 -0.72 6.49
C PRO A 481 -12.71 -0.81 7.20
N HIS A 482 -12.68 -1.15 8.49
CA HIS A 482 -13.90 -1.29 9.29
C HIS A 482 -14.74 0.00 9.30
N ALA A 483 -14.09 1.14 9.57
CA ALA A 483 -14.67 2.47 9.49
C ALA A 483 -14.37 3.13 8.14
N ALA A 484 -15.00 2.62 7.08
CA ALA A 484 -14.85 3.15 5.72
C ALA A 484 -15.39 4.58 5.57
N HIS A 485 -14.94 5.29 4.52
CA HIS A 485 -15.45 6.61 4.20
C HIS A 485 -16.96 6.58 3.99
N ALA A 486 -17.66 7.65 4.42
CA ALA A 486 -19.12 7.71 4.44
C ALA A 486 -19.76 7.42 3.07
N ARG A 487 -19.09 7.79 1.97
CA ARG A 487 -19.50 7.52 0.58
C ARG A 487 -19.86 6.05 0.32
N TRP A 488 -19.25 5.12 1.06
CA TRP A 488 -19.45 3.69 0.90
C TRP A 488 -20.58 3.15 1.79
N LEU A 489 -21.26 3.97 2.59
CA LEU A 489 -22.25 3.55 3.59
C LEU A 489 -21.65 2.67 4.70
N ARG A 490 -22.40 2.46 5.78
CA ARG A 490 -21.95 1.67 6.93
C ARG A 490 -21.91 0.14 6.72
N GLY A 491 -22.50 -0.38 5.64
CA GLY A 491 -22.58 -1.83 5.38
C GLY A 491 -22.93 -2.18 3.94
N GLY A 492 -22.95 -3.49 3.63
CA GLY A 492 -23.21 -4.02 2.29
C GLY A 492 -21.94 -4.22 1.44
N ASP A 493 -22.08 -5.04 0.39
CA ASP A 493 -21.01 -5.46 -0.54
C ASP A 493 -21.12 -4.82 -1.93
N VAL A 494 -22.10 -3.93 -2.12
CA VAL A 494 -22.38 -3.21 -3.38
C VAL A 494 -22.19 -1.71 -3.20
N SER A 495 -21.67 -1.06 -4.24
CA SER A 495 -21.55 0.40 -4.27
C SER A 495 -22.81 1.07 -4.82
N PRO A 496 -23.32 2.14 -4.19
CA PRO A 496 -24.39 2.95 -4.77
C PRO A 496 -23.91 3.76 -5.98
N TRP A 497 -22.59 3.91 -6.16
CA TRP A 497 -21.98 4.71 -7.22
C TRP A 497 -21.59 3.89 -8.45
N TYR A 498 -21.15 2.65 -8.24
CA TYR A 498 -20.47 1.85 -9.25
C TYR A 498 -21.01 0.41 -9.23
N PRO A 499 -21.91 0.03 -10.15
CA PRO A 499 -22.53 -1.30 -10.16
C PRO A 499 -21.53 -2.47 -10.33
N GLY A 500 -20.42 -2.24 -11.05
CA GLY A 500 -19.37 -3.24 -11.29
C GLY A 500 -18.33 -3.37 -10.17
N LEU A 501 -18.49 -2.61 -9.08
CA LEU A 501 -17.56 -2.58 -7.95
C LEU A 501 -18.13 -3.35 -6.77
N CYS A 502 -17.34 -4.27 -6.21
CA CYS A 502 -17.68 -5.04 -5.03
C CYS A 502 -16.90 -4.53 -3.81
N LEU A 503 -17.60 -4.29 -2.71
CA LEU A 503 -17.05 -3.79 -1.44
C LEU A 503 -16.68 -4.97 -0.53
N LEU A 504 -15.41 -5.08 -0.17
CA LEU A 504 -14.87 -6.10 0.71
C LEU A 504 -14.40 -5.44 2.01
N ARG A 505 -15.23 -5.52 3.06
CA ARG A 505 -15.03 -4.76 4.30
C ARG A 505 -14.37 -5.58 5.39
N GLN A 506 -13.49 -4.91 6.10
CA GLN A 506 -12.90 -5.43 7.32
C GLN A 506 -13.97 -5.64 8.41
N PRO A 507 -14.11 -6.86 8.98
CA PRO A 507 -15.09 -7.13 10.02
C PRO A 507 -14.79 -6.40 11.33
N MET A 508 -13.50 -6.21 11.64
CA MET A 508 -13.02 -5.47 12.80
C MET A 508 -11.70 -4.77 12.43
N PRO A 509 -11.33 -3.64 13.09
CA PRO A 509 -10.06 -2.98 12.87
C PRO A 509 -8.87 -3.96 12.90
N GLY A 510 -8.01 -3.90 11.89
CA GLY A 510 -6.84 -4.76 11.70
C GLY A 510 -7.10 -6.14 11.07
N GLN A 511 -8.33 -6.65 11.02
CA GLN A 511 -8.63 -8.02 10.53
C GLN A 511 -8.84 -8.09 9.01
N TRP A 512 -7.75 -8.13 8.24
CA TRP A 512 -7.81 -8.16 6.77
C TRP A 512 -7.95 -9.56 6.12
N ASP A 513 -7.81 -10.64 6.91
CA ASP A 513 -7.71 -12.00 6.35
C ASP A 513 -8.97 -12.43 5.59
N ALA A 514 -10.17 -12.10 6.11
CA ALA A 514 -11.43 -12.43 5.44
C ALA A 514 -11.66 -11.65 4.12
N PRO A 515 -11.50 -10.32 4.07
CA PRO A 515 -11.54 -9.57 2.81
C PRO A 515 -10.54 -10.07 1.76
N LEU A 516 -9.30 -10.36 2.16
CA LEU A 516 -8.26 -10.83 1.25
C LEU A 516 -8.54 -12.25 0.74
N ALA A 517 -9.06 -13.14 1.60
CA ALA A 517 -9.47 -14.47 1.18
C ALA A 517 -10.61 -14.42 0.15
N GLU A 518 -11.57 -13.51 0.33
CA GLU A 518 -12.66 -13.30 -0.63
C GLU A 518 -12.15 -12.69 -1.95
N ALA A 519 -11.21 -11.74 -1.88
CA ALA A 519 -10.55 -11.20 -3.07
C ALA A 519 -9.83 -12.31 -3.87
N ARG A 520 -9.06 -13.16 -3.17
CA ARG A 520 -8.38 -14.32 -3.75
C ARG A 520 -9.36 -15.27 -4.43
N ARG A 521 -10.44 -15.64 -3.75
CA ARG A 521 -11.49 -16.52 -4.31
C ARG A 521 -12.11 -15.95 -5.58
N ARG A 522 -12.35 -14.63 -5.63
CA ARG A 522 -12.88 -13.96 -6.82
C ARG A 522 -11.87 -13.92 -7.97
N MET A 523 -10.59 -13.71 -7.68
CA MET A 523 -9.52 -13.81 -8.67
C MET A 523 -9.39 -15.23 -9.24
N GLU A 524 -9.43 -16.25 -8.38
CA GLU A 524 -9.42 -17.66 -8.79
C GLU A 524 -10.60 -17.99 -9.70
N MET A 525 -11.80 -17.54 -9.32
CA MET A 525 -13.01 -17.71 -10.13
C MET A 525 -12.87 -17.02 -11.49
N LEU A 526 -12.34 -15.79 -11.54
CA LEU A 526 -12.12 -15.08 -12.79
C LEU A 526 -11.09 -15.79 -13.68
N ALA A 527 -9.99 -16.28 -13.11
CA ALA A 527 -8.97 -17.03 -13.84
C ALA A 527 -9.55 -18.32 -14.44
N GLN A 528 -10.36 -19.05 -13.68
CA GLN A 528 -11.03 -20.25 -14.15
C GLN A 528 -12.02 -19.96 -15.29
N ILE A 529 -12.87 -18.95 -15.14
CA ILE A 529 -13.81 -18.52 -16.19
C ILE A 529 -13.06 -18.12 -17.46
N THR A 530 -11.94 -17.40 -17.32
CA THR A 530 -11.11 -16.99 -18.46
C THR A 530 -10.47 -18.20 -19.15
N ALA A 531 -9.95 -19.18 -18.39
CA ALA A 531 -9.41 -20.41 -18.94
C ALA A 531 -10.45 -21.19 -19.76
N GLU A 532 -11.67 -21.33 -19.22
CA GLU A 532 -12.77 -22.01 -19.90
C GLU A 532 -13.19 -21.28 -21.17
N ARG A 533 -13.26 -19.95 -21.15
CA ARG A 533 -13.54 -19.13 -22.33
C ARG A 533 -12.46 -19.29 -23.40
N HIS A 534 -11.19 -19.27 -23.01
CA HIS A 534 -10.07 -19.48 -23.93
C HIS A 534 -10.14 -20.87 -24.59
N GLU A 535 -10.43 -21.91 -23.81
CA GLU A 535 -10.58 -23.27 -24.32
C GLU A 535 -11.76 -23.38 -25.29
N GLN A 536 -12.91 -22.77 -24.97
CA GLN A 536 -14.07 -22.73 -25.87
C GLN A 536 -13.76 -21.99 -27.18
N GLN A 537 -13.07 -20.84 -27.11
CA GLN A 537 -12.65 -20.10 -28.31
C GLN A 537 -11.71 -20.92 -29.18
N ARG A 538 -10.75 -21.64 -28.57
CA ARG A 538 -9.85 -22.53 -29.31
C ARG A 538 -10.61 -23.67 -29.99
N ARG A 539 -11.54 -24.33 -29.28
CA ARG A 539 -12.37 -25.39 -29.87
C ARG A 539 -13.17 -24.89 -31.07
N ARG A 540 -13.76 -23.70 -30.98
CA ARG A 540 -14.48 -23.07 -32.09
C ARG A 540 -13.58 -22.70 -33.27
N ALA A 541 -12.30 -22.49 -33.03
CA ALA A 541 -11.33 -22.17 -34.07
C ALA A 541 -10.65 -23.40 -34.68
N MET A 542 -10.97 -24.62 -34.24
CA MET A 542 -10.41 -25.87 -34.77
C MET A 542 -11.42 -26.57 -35.69
N GLY A 543 -10.90 -27.24 -36.73
CA GLY A 543 -11.68 -28.01 -37.69
C GLY A 543 -11.81 -27.30 -39.04
N THR A 544 -12.17 -28.10 -40.05
CA THR A 544 -12.30 -27.66 -41.45
C THR A 544 -13.32 -26.52 -41.60
N ASP A 545 -14.48 -26.64 -40.94
CA ASP A 545 -15.58 -25.67 -41.06
C ASP A 545 -15.18 -24.28 -40.55
N ALA A 546 -14.53 -24.20 -39.39
CA ALA A 546 -14.06 -22.95 -38.80
C ALA A 546 -12.95 -22.30 -39.64
N ALA A 547 -12.04 -23.12 -40.19
CA ALA A 547 -11.02 -22.65 -41.12
C ALA A 547 -11.65 -22.10 -42.40
N MET A 548 -12.73 -22.74 -42.89
CA MET A 548 -13.42 -22.26 -44.07
C MET A 548 -14.22 -20.99 -43.83
N GLU A 549 -14.93 -20.89 -42.71
CA GLU A 549 -15.64 -19.69 -42.31
C GLU A 549 -14.68 -18.49 -42.26
N ALA A 550 -13.51 -18.65 -41.63
CA ALA A 550 -12.48 -17.62 -41.57
C ALA A 550 -11.91 -17.26 -42.96
N PHE A 551 -11.81 -18.23 -43.87
CA PHE A 551 -11.39 -18.00 -45.25
C PHE A 551 -12.44 -17.19 -46.03
N LEU A 552 -13.71 -17.61 -45.97
CA LEU A 552 -14.82 -16.95 -46.65
C LEU A 552 -15.02 -15.53 -46.12
N ALA A 553 -15.06 -15.33 -44.81
CA ALA A 553 -15.20 -14.00 -44.19
C ALA A 553 -14.08 -13.02 -44.60
N ALA A 554 -12.88 -13.51 -44.89
CA ALA A 554 -11.74 -12.67 -45.29
C ALA A 554 -11.75 -12.30 -46.80
N HIS A 555 -12.54 -13.00 -47.61
CA HIS A 555 -12.54 -12.86 -49.06
C HIS A 555 -13.87 -12.43 -49.67
N LEU A 556 -15.00 -12.69 -49.00
CA LEU A 556 -16.31 -12.20 -49.40
C LEU A 556 -16.38 -10.67 -49.28
N ALA A 557 -17.05 -10.03 -50.23
CA ALA A 557 -17.28 -8.59 -50.28
C ALA A 557 -18.74 -8.28 -50.64
N PRO A 558 -19.27 -7.10 -50.26
CA PRO A 558 -20.62 -6.68 -50.63
C PRO A 558 -20.85 -6.78 -52.14
N GLY A 559 -21.95 -7.41 -52.56
CA GLY A 559 -22.30 -7.63 -53.97
C GLY A 559 -21.64 -8.86 -54.64
N ASP A 560 -20.88 -9.66 -53.91
CA ASP A 560 -20.43 -10.98 -54.37
C ASP A 560 -21.61 -11.95 -54.53
N LEU A 561 -21.42 -12.97 -55.37
CA LEU A 561 -22.31 -14.14 -55.47
C LEU A 561 -21.62 -15.36 -54.85
N LEU A 562 -22.15 -15.89 -53.75
CA LEU A 562 -21.74 -17.16 -53.17
C LEU A 562 -22.55 -18.31 -53.78
N LEU A 563 -21.87 -19.21 -54.49
CA LEU A 563 -22.42 -20.49 -54.92
C LEU A 563 -22.10 -21.53 -53.86
N GLU A 564 -23.11 -21.98 -53.12
CA GLU A 564 -22.97 -22.97 -52.05
C GLU A 564 -23.49 -24.33 -52.54
N VAL A 565 -22.60 -25.28 -52.83
CA VAL A 565 -22.96 -26.58 -53.40
C VAL A 565 -22.83 -27.68 -52.35
N GLY A 566 -23.95 -28.30 -52.00
CA GLY A 566 -24.08 -29.20 -50.84
C GLY A 566 -24.28 -28.40 -49.56
N ALA A 567 -25.26 -27.49 -49.55
CA ALA A 567 -25.50 -26.55 -48.46
C ALA A 567 -25.93 -27.20 -47.14
N GLY A 568 -26.46 -28.41 -47.18
CA GLY A 568 -26.96 -29.14 -46.00
C GLY A 568 -28.04 -28.36 -45.27
N ASN A 569 -27.86 -28.17 -43.97
CA ASN A 569 -28.73 -27.35 -43.11
C ASN A 569 -28.50 -25.83 -43.27
N GLY A 570 -27.52 -25.41 -44.08
CA GLY A 570 -27.22 -24.01 -44.39
C GLY A 570 -26.36 -23.23 -43.41
N ASP A 571 -25.67 -23.89 -42.47
CA ASP A 571 -24.86 -23.18 -41.45
C ASP A 571 -23.89 -22.16 -42.06
N HIS A 572 -23.18 -22.53 -43.14
CA HIS A 572 -22.25 -21.63 -43.83
C HIS A 572 -22.92 -20.51 -44.63
N VAL A 573 -24.16 -20.73 -45.07
CA VAL A 573 -24.97 -19.69 -45.73
C VAL A 573 -25.28 -18.59 -44.72
N PHE A 574 -25.82 -18.96 -43.56
CA PHE A 574 -26.15 -18.00 -42.50
C PHE A 574 -24.90 -17.27 -41.99
N GLN A 575 -23.78 -17.98 -41.80
CA GLN A 575 -22.52 -17.36 -41.42
C GLN A 575 -22.03 -16.35 -42.47
N SER A 576 -22.03 -16.71 -43.75
CA SER A 576 -21.52 -15.85 -44.82
C SER A 576 -22.36 -14.57 -44.97
N VAL A 577 -23.69 -14.68 -44.90
CA VAL A 577 -24.60 -13.53 -44.93
C VAL A 577 -24.47 -12.66 -43.67
N GLY A 578 -24.27 -13.29 -42.50
CA GLY A 578 -24.00 -12.56 -41.26
C GLY A 578 -22.72 -11.70 -41.32
N HIS A 579 -21.68 -12.20 -41.98
CA HIS A 579 -20.43 -11.45 -42.22
C HIS A 579 -20.57 -10.39 -43.31
N CYS A 580 -21.39 -10.65 -44.34
CA CYS A 580 -21.60 -9.78 -45.47
C CYS A 580 -23.10 -9.66 -45.79
N PRO A 581 -23.82 -8.68 -45.20
CA PRO A 581 -25.28 -8.57 -45.33
C PRO A 581 -25.79 -8.35 -46.76
N ASP A 582 -24.95 -7.85 -47.67
CA ASP A 582 -25.27 -7.60 -49.09
C ASP A 582 -24.83 -8.75 -50.01
N LEU A 583 -24.63 -9.95 -49.45
CA LEU A 583 -24.20 -11.13 -50.20
C LEU A 583 -25.40 -11.80 -50.88
N LEU A 584 -25.26 -12.12 -52.16
CA LEU A 584 -26.22 -12.97 -52.87
C LEU A 584 -25.76 -14.42 -52.78
N VAL A 585 -26.67 -15.34 -52.47
CA VAL A 585 -26.34 -16.77 -52.32
C VAL A 585 -27.23 -17.63 -53.20
N ILE A 586 -26.63 -18.58 -53.92
CA ILE A 586 -27.35 -19.69 -54.54
C ILE A 586 -26.89 -20.97 -53.84
N ALA A 587 -27.79 -21.56 -53.05
CA ALA A 587 -27.58 -22.79 -52.30
C ALA A 587 -28.16 -23.98 -53.07
N LEU A 588 -27.28 -24.84 -53.61
CA LEU A 588 -27.66 -26.10 -54.23
C LEU A 588 -27.62 -27.21 -53.17
N GLU A 589 -28.75 -27.83 -52.88
CA GLU A 589 -28.85 -28.95 -51.95
C GLU A 589 -29.50 -30.17 -52.62
N PRO A 590 -28.77 -31.28 -52.84
CA PRO A 590 -29.33 -32.47 -53.49
C PRO A 590 -30.41 -33.19 -52.69
N SER A 591 -30.46 -33.03 -51.36
CA SER A 591 -31.51 -33.56 -50.48
C SER A 591 -32.74 -32.65 -50.49
N PRO A 592 -33.91 -33.09 -51.02
CA PRO A 592 -35.11 -32.25 -51.01
C PRO A 592 -35.53 -31.87 -49.59
N THR A 593 -35.36 -32.79 -48.63
CA THR A 593 -35.68 -32.57 -47.22
C THR A 593 -34.81 -31.47 -46.60
N ASP A 594 -33.49 -31.49 -46.83
CA ASP A 594 -32.61 -30.46 -46.26
C ASP A 594 -32.80 -29.12 -46.98
N ALA A 595 -33.08 -29.14 -48.29
CA ALA A 595 -33.44 -27.95 -49.04
C ALA A 595 -34.74 -27.30 -48.51
N ASP A 596 -35.74 -28.10 -48.13
CA ASP A 596 -36.98 -27.61 -47.50
C ASP A 596 -36.68 -27.02 -46.11
N ILE A 597 -35.91 -27.72 -45.27
CA ILE A 597 -35.48 -27.24 -43.94
C ILE A 597 -34.72 -25.92 -44.04
N LEU A 598 -33.83 -25.80 -45.03
CA LEU A 598 -33.06 -24.58 -45.27
C LEU A 598 -33.97 -23.42 -45.68
N ARG A 599 -34.94 -23.65 -46.59
CA ARG A 599 -35.91 -22.61 -46.97
C ARG A 599 -36.73 -22.13 -45.78
N ASP A 600 -37.23 -23.03 -44.94
CA ASP A 600 -37.98 -22.66 -43.72
C ASP A 600 -37.11 -21.85 -42.76
N SER A 601 -35.85 -22.23 -42.60
CA SER A 601 -34.90 -21.51 -41.71
C SER A 601 -34.58 -20.10 -42.24
N LEU A 602 -34.44 -19.95 -43.56
CA LEU A 602 -34.22 -18.66 -44.21
C LEU A 602 -35.45 -17.75 -44.11
N ALA A 603 -36.65 -18.31 -44.21
CA ALA A 603 -37.91 -17.59 -44.01
C ALA A 603 -38.02 -16.98 -42.61
N ILE A 604 -37.68 -17.78 -41.58
CA ILE A 604 -37.65 -17.32 -40.20
C ILE A 604 -36.62 -16.19 -40.00
N ALA A 605 -35.48 -16.27 -40.69
CA ALA A 605 -34.43 -15.26 -40.64
C ALA A 605 -34.66 -14.03 -41.53
N GLY A 606 -35.67 -14.05 -42.41
CA GLY A 606 -35.97 -12.97 -43.36
C GLY A 606 -34.96 -12.85 -44.51
N LEU A 607 -34.35 -13.97 -44.95
CA LEU A 607 -33.27 -14.00 -45.95
C LEU A 607 -33.69 -14.54 -47.33
N GLU A 608 -34.99 -14.72 -47.56
CA GLU A 608 -35.56 -15.38 -48.75
C GLU A 608 -35.28 -14.63 -50.07
N GLU A 609 -35.10 -13.31 -50.00
CA GLU A 609 -34.77 -12.48 -51.17
C GLU A 609 -33.27 -12.49 -51.50
N GLN A 610 -32.41 -12.88 -50.55
CA GLN A 610 -30.94 -12.89 -50.70
C GLN A 610 -30.39 -14.28 -51.02
N VAL A 611 -31.08 -15.34 -50.56
CA VAL A 611 -30.64 -16.72 -50.69
C VAL A 611 -31.62 -17.54 -51.51
N GLU A 612 -31.20 -17.95 -52.70
CA GLU A 612 -31.96 -18.87 -53.56
C GLU A 612 -31.57 -20.33 -53.25
N VAL A 613 -32.53 -21.15 -52.80
CA VAL A 613 -32.30 -22.58 -52.51
C VAL A 613 -32.83 -23.45 -53.64
N ILE A 614 -31.93 -24.19 -54.30
CA ILE A 614 -32.21 -25.09 -55.42
C ILE A 614 -32.03 -26.55 -54.97
N ALA A 615 -33.11 -27.33 -54.99
CA ALA A 615 -33.07 -28.75 -54.63
C ALA A 615 -32.49 -29.62 -55.77
N ALA A 616 -31.17 -29.53 -56.01
CA ALA A 616 -30.48 -30.24 -57.08
C ALA A 616 -29.00 -30.49 -56.76
N ALA A 617 -28.45 -31.52 -57.39
CA ALA A 617 -27.02 -31.83 -57.43
C ALA A 617 -26.28 -31.02 -58.50
N ALA A 618 -25.02 -30.63 -58.26
CA ALA A 618 -24.16 -30.05 -59.30
C ALA A 618 -23.49 -31.15 -60.15
N GLY A 619 -23.47 -31.02 -61.49
CA GLY A 619 -22.83 -32.02 -62.37
C GLY A 619 -22.67 -31.61 -63.85
N ALA A 620 -22.34 -32.57 -64.72
CA ALA A 620 -21.87 -32.33 -66.10
C ALA A 620 -22.93 -32.10 -67.17
N GLY A 621 -24.18 -32.44 -66.90
CA GLY A 621 -25.28 -32.30 -67.83
C GLY A 621 -26.61 -32.33 -67.11
N GLU A 622 -27.68 -31.86 -67.77
CA GLU A 622 -29.03 -31.99 -67.25
C GLU A 622 -29.47 -33.46 -67.24
N GLY A 623 -30.04 -33.90 -66.12
CA GLY A 623 -30.46 -35.28 -65.94
C GLY A 623 -30.80 -35.60 -64.49
N HIS A 624 -30.76 -36.88 -64.13
CA HIS A 624 -30.91 -37.31 -62.75
C HIS A 624 -29.77 -38.24 -62.33
N ALA A 625 -29.28 -38.09 -61.11
CA ALA A 625 -28.28 -38.96 -60.51
C ALA A 625 -28.93 -40.03 -59.62
N LEU A 626 -28.28 -41.19 -59.53
CA LEU A 626 -28.62 -42.24 -58.57
C LEU A 626 -27.75 -42.06 -57.31
N ALA A 627 -28.41 -42.09 -56.15
CA ALA A 627 -27.80 -42.05 -54.82
C ALA A 627 -27.44 -43.46 -54.34
N SER A 628 -26.22 -43.70 -53.86
CA SER A 628 -25.87 -44.92 -53.12
C SER A 628 -24.60 -44.74 -52.27
N ARG A 629 -24.64 -45.31 -51.06
CA ARG A 629 -23.58 -45.28 -50.03
C ARG A 629 -22.27 -45.97 -50.43
N GLN A 630 -22.32 -46.86 -51.44
CA GLN A 630 -21.14 -47.49 -52.03
C GLN A 630 -21.14 -47.27 -53.55
N PRO A 631 -20.15 -46.55 -54.11
CA PRO A 631 -20.02 -46.43 -55.56
C PRO A 631 -19.68 -47.80 -56.14
N ARG A 632 -20.63 -48.43 -56.83
CA ARG A 632 -20.36 -49.64 -57.64
C ARG A 632 -19.85 -49.18 -59.00
N GLY A 633 -18.65 -49.64 -59.35
CA GLY A 633 -17.93 -49.21 -60.55
C GLY A 633 -18.79 -49.22 -61.81
N GLY A 634 -18.83 -48.08 -62.50
CA GLY A 634 -19.44 -47.91 -63.81
C GLY A 634 -20.60 -46.90 -63.87
N ALA A 635 -21.29 -46.63 -62.76
CA ALA A 635 -22.31 -45.58 -62.69
C ALA A 635 -21.82 -44.42 -61.79
N ARG A 636 -22.00 -43.18 -62.26
CA ARG A 636 -21.68 -41.96 -61.49
C ARG A 636 -22.73 -41.80 -60.38
N VAL A 637 -22.40 -42.32 -59.21
CA VAL A 637 -23.28 -42.43 -58.04
C VAL A 637 -22.86 -41.41 -57.00
N PHE A 638 -23.82 -40.64 -56.50
CA PHE A 638 -23.65 -39.79 -55.34
C PHE A 638 -23.56 -40.62 -54.06
N ALA A 639 -22.63 -40.29 -53.16
CA ALA A 639 -22.69 -40.74 -51.78
C ALA A 639 -23.72 -39.90 -51.01
N LEU A 640 -25.02 -40.15 -51.23
CA LEU A 640 -26.10 -39.57 -50.43
C LEU A 640 -26.54 -40.56 -49.34
N PRO A 641 -27.02 -40.08 -48.19
CA PRO A 641 -27.62 -40.94 -47.18
C PRO A 641 -28.82 -41.73 -47.73
N ASP A 642 -29.06 -42.94 -47.21
CA ASP A 642 -30.07 -43.89 -47.72
C ASP A 642 -31.53 -43.36 -47.69
N TRP A 643 -31.77 -42.22 -47.03
CA TRP A 643 -33.07 -41.56 -46.90
C TRP A 643 -33.32 -40.47 -47.95
N VAL A 644 -32.35 -40.12 -48.80
CA VAL A 644 -32.55 -39.18 -49.92
C VAL A 644 -33.18 -39.94 -51.11
N PRO A 645 -34.37 -39.54 -51.59
CA PRO A 645 -35.05 -40.24 -52.68
C PRO A 645 -34.32 -40.06 -54.02
N ALA A 646 -33.87 -41.16 -54.62
CA ALA A 646 -33.50 -41.20 -56.03
C ALA A 646 -34.77 -41.31 -56.89
N PRO A 647 -34.87 -40.64 -58.05
CA PRO A 647 -33.82 -39.90 -58.75
C PRO A 647 -33.71 -38.41 -58.36
N THR A 648 -32.49 -37.93 -58.06
CA THR A 648 -32.22 -36.51 -57.74
C THR A 648 -31.84 -35.73 -59.01
N PRO A 649 -32.45 -34.56 -59.28
CA PRO A 649 -32.11 -33.75 -60.45
C PRO A 649 -30.67 -33.22 -60.38
N VAL A 650 -29.97 -33.22 -61.52
CA VAL A 650 -28.60 -32.70 -61.68
C VAL A 650 -28.64 -31.47 -62.57
N ARG A 651 -27.96 -30.39 -62.14
CA ARG A 651 -27.90 -29.10 -62.84
C ARG A 651 -26.43 -28.71 -63.09
N PRO A 652 -26.03 -28.37 -64.33
CA PRO A 652 -24.73 -27.77 -64.59
C PRO A 652 -24.63 -26.36 -64.01
N LEU A 653 -23.54 -26.05 -63.29
CA LEU A 653 -23.33 -24.71 -62.72
C LEU A 653 -23.27 -23.61 -63.79
N ALA A 654 -22.68 -23.90 -64.95
CA ALA A 654 -22.66 -22.96 -66.07
C ALA A 654 -24.07 -22.59 -66.53
N ALA A 655 -24.98 -23.56 -66.64
CA ALA A 655 -26.37 -23.32 -67.02
C ALA A 655 -27.11 -22.49 -65.96
N LEU A 656 -26.90 -22.77 -64.67
CA LEU A 656 -27.50 -21.99 -63.58
C LEU A 656 -27.07 -20.52 -63.60
N LEU A 657 -25.80 -20.26 -63.90
CA LEU A 657 -25.30 -18.89 -64.03
C LEU A 657 -25.82 -18.22 -65.31
N ASP A 658 -25.94 -18.94 -66.42
CA ASP A 658 -26.42 -18.41 -67.71
C ASP A 658 -27.93 -18.08 -67.69
N GLU A 659 -28.72 -18.83 -66.91
CA GLU A 659 -30.14 -18.53 -66.63
C GLU A 659 -30.32 -17.21 -65.86
N ARG A 660 -29.27 -16.71 -65.20
CA ARG A 660 -29.30 -15.52 -64.32
C ARG A 660 -28.33 -14.44 -64.84
N PRO A 661 -28.54 -13.88 -66.04
CA PRO A 661 -27.62 -12.93 -66.64
C PRO A 661 -27.46 -11.63 -65.84
N HIS A 662 -28.42 -11.29 -64.98
CA HIS A 662 -28.32 -10.16 -64.06
C HIS A 662 -27.23 -10.35 -62.99
N LEU A 663 -26.85 -11.59 -62.67
CA LEU A 663 -25.75 -11.92 -61.75
C LEU A 663 -24.39 -12.05 -62.46
N ALA A 664 -24.34 -11.91 -63.79
CA ALA A 664 -23.11 -12.10 -64.56
C ALA A 664 -22.01 -11.06 -64.24
N GLN A 665 -22.37 -9.95 -63.59
CA GLN A 665 -21.44 -8.91 -63.15
C GLN A 665 -20.92 -9.11 -61.72
N CYS A 666 -21.54 -10.01 -60.95
CA CYS A 666 -21.08 -10.34 -59.60
C CYS A 666 -19.75 -11.10 -59.66
N ARG A 667 -18.88 -10.83 -58.69
CA ARG A 667 -17.72 -11.68 -58.48
C ARG A 667 -18.18 -12.96 -57.79
N ILE A 668 -17.90 -14.10 -58.42
CA ILE A 668 -18.40 -15.40 -57.97
C ILE A 668 -17.39 -16.06 -57.03
N VAL A 669 -17.87 -16.49 -55.87
CA VAL A 669 -17.17 -17.35 -54.90
C VAL A 669 -17.93 -18.66 -54.83
N ALA A 670 -17.28 -19.80 -55.07
CA ALA A 670 -17.94 -21.10 -55.06
C ALA A 670 -17.39 -21.98 -53.93
N ARG A 671 -18.27 -22.46 -53.04
CA ARG A 671 -17.97 -23.50 -52.05
C ARG A 671 -18.62 -24.81 -52.44
N LEU A 672 -17.84 -25.87 -52.41
CA LEU A 672 -18.20 -27.19 -52.92
C LEU A 672 -17.99 -28.23 -51.82
N GLY A 673 -19.06 -28.50 -51.07
CA GLY A 673 -19.13 -29.59 -50.08
C GLY A 673 -19.47 -30.95 -50.69
N GLN A 674 -19.95 -30.98 -51.93
CA GLN A 674 -20.37 -32.17 -52.66
C GLN A 674 -19.18 -32.92 -53.33
N ALA A 675 -19.11 -34.26 -53.19
CA ALA A 675 -18.06 -35.10 -53.79
C ALA A 675 -18.50 -35.86 -55.07
N GLY A 676 -17.56 -36.13 -55.99
CA GLY A 676 -17.71 -37.07 -57.13
C GLY A 676 -17.92 -36.47 -58.53
N TRP A 677 -17.93 -35.15 -58.68
CA TRP A 677 -18.17 -34.43 -59.95
C TRP A 677 -17.26 -33.20 -60.16
N GLU A 678 -16.13 -33.19 -59.47
CA GLU A 678 -15.26 -32.03 -59.30
C GLU A 678 -14.75 -31.51 -60.66
N GLU A 679 -14.31 -32.38 -61.57
CA GLU A 679 -13.82 -31.99 -62.91
C GLU A 679 -14.89 -31.26 -63.74
N SER A 680 -16.13 -31.73 -63.65
CA SER A 680 -17.26 -31.11 -64.33
C SER A 680 -17.64 -29.77 -63.71
N VAL A 681 -17.60 -29.67 -62.39
CA VAL A 681 -17.89 -28.44 -61.65
C VAL A 681 -16.81 -27.39 -61.97
N VAL A 682 -15.54 -27.80 -61.99
CA VAL A 682 -14.43 -26.96 -62.43
C VAL A 682 -14.64 -26.49 -63.87
N SER A 683 -15.02 -27.36 -64.80
CA SER A 683 -15.29 -26.93 -66.19
C SER A 683 -16.43 -25.92 -66.30
N GLY A 684 -17.43 -25.96 -65.41
CA GLY A 684 -18.53 -25.01 -65.40
C GLY A 684 -18.21 -23.65 -64.75
N LEU A 685 -17.23 -23.63 -63.85
CA LEU A 685 -16.81 -22.44 -63.11
C LEU A 685 -15.51 -21.81 -63.64
N ALA A 686 -14.70 -22.56 -64.38
CA ALA A 686 -13.38 -22.17 -64.85
C ALA A 686 -13.44 -20.85 -65.63
N GLY A 687 -12.75 -19.83 -65.10
CA GLY A 687 -12.71 -18.49 -65.68
C GLY A 687 -13.89 -17.57 -65.32
N ARG A 688 -14.91 -18.07 -64.61
CA ARG A 688 -16.06 -17.29 -64.10
C ARG A 688 -16.00 -17.05 -62.59
N ALA A 689 -15.46 -17.99 -61.82
CA ALA A 689 -15.30 -17.87 -60.37
C ALA A 689 -13.96 -17.24 -60.00
N ALA A 690 -13.97 -16.25 -59.10
CA ALA A 690 -12.74 -15.69 -58.54
C ALA A 690 -12.11 -16.63 -57.50
N ILE A 691 -12.95 -17.39 -56.79
CA ILE A 691 -12.56 -18.30 -55.72
C ILE A 691 -13.36 -19.60 -55.87
N VAL A 692 -12.68 -20.73 -55.76
CA VAL A 692 -13.32 -22.06 -55.69
C VAL A 692 -12.76 -22.81 -54.50
N VAL A 693 -13.65 -23.31 -53.65
CA VAL A 693 -13.35 -24.04 -52.42
C VAL A 693 -13.90 -25.45 -52.54
N PHE A 694 -13.06 -26.47 -52.35
CA PHE A 694 -13.47 -27.86 -52.20
C PHE A 694 -13.21 -28.31 -50.76
N GLU A 695 -14.20 -28.88 -50.07
CA GLU A 695 -14.09 -29.23 -48.64
C GLU A 695 -13.89 -30.70 -48.31
N HIS A 696 -14.07 -31.60 -49.28
CA HIS A 696 -14.02 -33.03 -49.00
C HIS A 696 -12.58 -33.54 -48.75
N ARG A 697 -12.41 -34.39 -47.73
CA ARG A 697 -11.11 -35.00 -47.34
C ARG A 697 -10.40 -35.79 -48.44
N ASN A 698 -11.12 -36.29 -49.45
CA ASN A 698 -10.53 -37.01 -50.60
C ASN A 698 -10.11 -36.06 -51.75
N GLY A 699 -10.09 -34.75 -51.52
CA GLY A 699 -9.97 -33.75 -52.57
C GLY A 699 -8.57 -33.55 -53.12
N SER A 700 -8.30 -34.10 -54.31
CA SER A 700 -7.44 -33.41 -55.29
C SER A 700 -7.66 -33.82 -56.74
N ALA A 701 -8.66 -34.65 -57.07
CA ALA A 701 -8.87 -35.10 -58.46
C ALA A 701 -9.07 -33.93 -59.45
N ALA A 702 -9.52 -32.77 -58.96
CA ALA A 702 -9.73 -31.54 -59.72
C ALA A 702 -8.66 -30.45 -59.50
N ALA A 703 -7.69 -30.67 -58.62
CA ALA A 703 -6.61 -29.71 -58.35
C ALA A 703 -5.81 -29.42 -59.63
N ASP A 704 -5.42 -30.49 -60.36
CA ASP A 704 -4.72 -30.36 -61.63
C ASP A 704 -5.54 -29.58 -62.66
N SER A 705 -6.85 -29.80 -62.74
CA SER A 705 -7.76 -29.08 -63.63
C SER A 705 -7.88 -27.59 -63.28
N LEU A 706 -7.94 -27.24 -61.99
CA LEU A 706 -7.95 -25.84 -61.53
C LEU A 706 -6.62 -25.14 -61.82
N ALA A 707 -5.49 -25.81 -61.59
CA ALA A 707 -4.18 -25.28 -61.96
C ALA A 707 -4.07 -25.04 -63.47
N GLN A 708 -4.56 -25.97 -64.30
CA GLN A 708 -4.64 -25.80 -65.76
C GLN A 708 -5.56 -24.65 -66.18
N ALA A 709 -6.61 -24.38 -65.41
CA ALA A 709 -7.51 -23.24 -65.59
C ALA A 709 -6.94 -21.90 -65.06
N GLY A 710 -5.70 -21.87 -64.57
CA GLY A 710 -4.99 -20.64 -64.18
C GLY A 710 -5.20 -20.19 -62.73
N TYR A 711 -5.70 -21.07 -61.85
CA TYR A 711 -5.83 -20.80 -60.42
C TYR A 711 -4.55 -21.13 -59.66
N GLY A 712 -4.22 -20.30 -58.66
CA GLY A 712 -3.27 -20.66 -57.60
C GLY A 712 -3.96 -21.53 -56.56
N LEU A 713 -3.34 -22.66 -56.21
CA LEU A 713 -3.91 -23.64 -55.29
C LEU A 713 -3.27 -23.56 -53.91
N TRP A 714 -4.12 -23.62 -52.89
CA TRP A 714 -3.74 -23.43 -51.50
C TRP A 714 -4.47 -24.40 -50.58
N ARG A 715 -3.89 -24.63 -49.41
CA ARG A 715 -4.56 -25.28 -48.27
C ARG A 715 -4.15 -24.61 -46.98
N PHE A 716 -4.94 -24.80 -45.94
CA PHE A 716 -4.50 -24.48 -44.60
C PHE A 716 -3.35 -25.40 -44.18
N ALA A 717 -2.34 -24.84 -43.51
CA ALA A 717 -1.24 -25.62 -42.94
C ALA A 717 -1.76 -26.61 -41.88
N GLU A 718 -2.65 -26.11 -41.02
CA GLU A 718 -3.41 -26.83 -39.99
C GLU A 718 -4.88 -26.38 -40.10
N GLU A 719 -5.84 -27.27 -39.89
CA GLU A 719 -7.28 -26.95 -39.92
C GLU A 719 -7.69 -26.08 -38.72
N MET A 720 -7.19 -24.85 -38.69
CA MET A 720 -7.50 -23.83 -37.70
C MET A 720 -7.88 -22.52 -38.38
N ALA A 721 -8.91 -21.87 -37.84
CA ALA A 721 -9.39 -20.56 -38.27
C ALA A 721 -8.32 -19.45 -38.17
N CYS A 722 -7.25 -19.67 -37.41
CA CYS A 722 -6.10 -18.78 -37.24
C CYS A 722 -4.86 -19.29 -38.01
N GLY A 723 -5.05 -19.70 -39.26
CA GLY A 723 -4.01 -20.32 -40.08
C GLY A 723 -3.51 -19.42 -41.21
N SER A 724 -2.27 -19.67 -41.64
CA SER A 724 -1.80 -19.22 -42.96
C SER A 724 -2.08 -20.30 -43.99
N LEU A 725 -2.25 -19.87 -45.24
CA LEU A 725 -2.30 -20.79 -46.36
C LEU A 725 -0.90 -21.15 -46.83
N VAL A 726 -0.73 -22.41 -47.17
CA VAL A 726 0.46 -22.93 -47.85
C VAL A 726 0.08 -23.38 -49.25
N PRO A 727 1.01 -23.38 -50.22
CA PRO A 727 0.76 -23.96 -51.53
C PRO A 727 0.25 -25.39 -51.39
N PHE A 728 -0.78 -25.73 -52.18
CA PHE A 728 -1.31 -27.08 -52.17
C PHE A 728 -0.25 -28.08 -52.64
N ASP A 729 -0.01 -29.12 -51.85
CA ASP A 729 1.09 -30.08 -52.04
C ASP A 729 0.61 -31.47 -52.50
N GLY A 730 -0.67 -31.61 -52.84
CA GLY A 730 -1.27 -32.89 -53.24
C GLY A 730 -1.72 -33.78 -52.08
N SER A 731 -1.60 -33.31 -50.83
CA SER A 731 -2.10 -34.04 -49.66
C SER A 731 -3.64 -34.12 -49.67
N PRO A 732 -4.24 -35.21 -49.17
CA PRO A 732 -5.70 -35.30 -49.01
C PRO A 732 -6.22 -34.20 -48.08
N GLY A 733 -7.22 -33.44 -48.53
CA GLY A 733 -7.85 -32.39 -47.72
C GLY A 733 -8.60 -31.35 -48.57
N PRO A 734 -9.04 -30.26 -47.94
CA PRO A 734 -9.66 -29.14 -48.64
C PRO A 734 -8.68 -28.47 -49.62
N VAL A 735 -9.21 -28.00 -50.76
CA VAL A 735 -8.45 -27.25 -51.77
C VAL A 735 -9.07 -25.87 -51.93
N LEU A 736 -8.25 -24.83 -51.75
CA LEU A 736 -8.62 -23.44 -51.92
C LEU A 736 -7.97 -22.91 -53.19
N ALA A 737 -8.77 -22.62 -54.22
CA ALA A 737 -8.31 -22.14 -55.51
C ALA A 737 -8.65 -20.65 -55.69
N LEU A 738 -7.63 -19.84 -55.97
CA LEU A 738 -7.74 -18.39 -56.17
C LEU A 738 -7.32 -18.04 -57.60
N VAL A 739 -8.07 -17.20 -58.31
CA VAL A 739 -7.72 -16.79 -59.68
C VAL A 739 -6.39 -16.01 -59.71
N SER A 740 -5.67 -16.09 -60.83
CA SER A 740 -4.44 -15.31 -61.05
C SER A 740 -4.66 -13.80 -60.76
N GLY A 741 -3.94 -13.27 -59.77
CA GLY A 741 -4.04 -11.88 -59.30
C GLY A 741 -4.69 -11.71 -57.92
N LEU A 742 -5.38 -12.73 -57.42
CA LEU A 742 -5.94 -12.75 -56.05
C LEU A 742 -5.01 -13.52 -55.13
N ALA A 743 -4.34 -12.81 -54.22
CA ALA A 743 -3.37 -13.40 -53.30
C ALA A 743 -4.03 -13.87 -51.99
N PRO A 744 -3.55 -14.98 -51.38
CA PRO A 744 -3.97 -15.35 -50.04
C PRO A 744 -3.60 -14.26 -49.04
N LYS A 745 -4.44 -14.08 -48.02
CA LYS A 745 -4.11 -13.22 -46.87
C LYS A 745 -2.95 -13.83 -46.08
N ALA A 746 -2.19 -12.99 -45.38
CA ALA A 746 -1.11 -13.44 -44.51
C ALA A 746 -1.61 -14.36 -43.38
N HIS A 747 -2.83 -14.11 -42.91
CA HIS A 747 -3.50 -14.88 -41.88
C HIS A 747 -5.01 -14.80 -42.09
N TYR A 748 -5.72 -15.88 -41.77
CA TYR A 748 -7.19 -15.93 -41.74
C TYR A 748 -7.65 -15.95 -40.28
N GLY A 749 -8.86 -15.44 -40.01
CA GLY A 749 -9.41 -15.35 -38.66
C GLY A 749 -8.64 -14.42 -37.70
N ALA A 750 -8.84 -14.61 -36.40
CA ALA A 750 -8.22 -13.78 -35.37
C ALA A 750 -6.70 -13.91 -35.38
N SER A 751 -5.96 -12.82 -35.12
CA SER A 751 -4.51 -12.74 -35.31
C SER A 751 -3.68 -13.72 -34.46
N ALA A 752 -4.27 -14.28 -33.38
CA ALA A 752 -3.71 -15.37 -32.59
C ALA A 752 -4.80 -15.99 -31.71
N LEU A 753 -4.69 -17.30 -31.43
CA LEU A 753 -5.52 -17.95 -30.41
C LEU A 753 -5.01 -17.65 -28.99
N PRO A 754 -5.90 -17.52 -28.00
CA PRO A 754 -5.47 -17.41 -26.60
C PRO A 754 -4.73 -18.69 -26.15
N PRO A 755 -3.88 -18.61 -25.10
CA PRO A 755 -3.14 -19.76 -24.59
C PRO A 755 -4.08 -20.83 -24.03
N SER A 756 -3.79 -22.11 -24.31
CA SER A 756 -4.55 -23.24 -23.76
C SER A 756 -4.03 -23.64 -22.37
N PRO A 757 -4.85 -24.30 -21.51
CA PRO A 757 -4.37 -24.88 -20.25
C PRO A 757 -3.15 -25.79 -20.44
N ALA A 758 -3.10 -26.56 -21.52
CA ALA A 758 -1.96 -27.43 -21.85
C ALA A 758 -0.69 -26.62 -22.18
N LEU A 759 -0.81 -25.47 -22.85
CA LEU A 759 0.33 -24.57 -23.08
C LEU A 759 0.82 -23.95 -21.77
N VAL A 760 -0.09 -23.53 -20.88
CA VAL A 760 0.25 -23.02 -19.55
C VAL A 760 1.06 -24.08 -18.77
N GLU A 761 0.64 -25.34 -18.81
CA GLU A 761 1.35 -26.45 -18.16
C GLU A 761 2.72 -26.73 -18.81
N ALA A 762 2.81 -26.70 -20.14
CA ALA A 762 4.08 -26.85 -20.86
C ALA A 762 5.08 -25.73 -20.53
N GLU A 763 4.61 -24.49 -20.42
CA GLU A 763 5.43 -23.34 -20.02
C GLU A 763 5.91 -23.46 -18.56
N ALA A 764 5.06 -23.95 -17.65
CA ALA A 764 5.47 -24.24 -16.26
C ALA A 764 6.59 -25.30 -16.18
N ALA A 765 6.51 -26.35 -17.00
CA ALA A 765 7.57 -27.35 -17.11
C ALA A 765 8.87 -26.74 -17.66
N ARG A 766 8.78 -25.88 -18.68
CA ARG A 766 9.92 -25.16 -19.25
C ARG A 766 10.57 -24.22 -18.24
N ALA A 767 9.79 -23.49 -17.45
CA ALA A 767 10.29 -22.62 -16.39
C ALA A 767 11.05 -23.42 -15.31
N THR A 768 10.52 -24.59 -14.93
CA THR A 768 11.19 -25.48 -13.98
C THR A 768 12.54 -25.96 -14.53
N GLN A 769 12.60 -26.31 -15.81
CA GLN A 769 13.86 -26.68 -16.46
C GLN A 769 14.87 -25.51 -16.47
N ALA A 770 14.42 -24.29 -16.78
CA ALA A 770 15.27 -23.10 -16.80
C ALA A 770 15.89 -22.80 -15.41
N ALA A 771 15.12 -22.98 -14.33
CA ALA A 771 15.59 -22.75 -12.96
C ALA A 771 16.55 -23.84 -12.44
N SER A 772 16.62 -25.02 -13.09
CA SER A 772 17.32 -26.21 -12.56
C SER A 772 18.83 -26.01 -12.34
N THR A 773 19.46 -25.09 -13.07
CA THR A 773 20.89 -24.79 -12.91
C THR A 773 21.21 -23.82 -11.77
N GLY A 774 20.20 -23.12 -11.23
CA GLY A 774 20.38 -22.07 -10.22
C GLY A 774 21.03 -22.56 -8.91
N PRO A 775 20.59 -23.68 -8.30
CA PRO A 775 21.15 -24.15 -7.04
C PRO A 775 22.66 -24.43 -7.10
N ALA A 776 23.15 -24.94 -8.24
CA ALA A 776 24.57 -25.17 -8.47
C ALA A 776 25.38 -23.86 -8.52
N GLN A 777 24.79 -22.77 -8.99
CA GLN A 777 25.43 -21.45 -9.01
C GLN A 777 25.53 -20.84 -7.61
N GLN A 778 24.48 -20.98 -6.79
CA GLN A 778 24.51 -20.56 -5.38
C GLN A 778 25.56 -21.32 -4.57
N ALA A 779 25.63 -22.65 -4.74
CA ALA A 779 26.63 -23.48 -4.08
C ALA A 779 28.08 -23.08 -4.46
N ALA A 780 28.28 -22.49 -5.64
CA ALA A 780 29.56 -21.97 -6.09
C ALA A 780 29.81 -20.49 -5.73
N GLY A 781 28.94 -19.87 -4.92
CA GLY A 781 29.06 -18.46 -4.50
C GLY A 781 28.69 -17.43 -5.58
N ARG A 782 28.18 -17.85 -6.75
CA ARG A 782 27.77 -16.96 -7.85
C ARG A 782 26.31 -16.55 -7.72
N VAL A 783 26.02 -15.76 -6.69
CA VAL A 783 24.64 -15.37 -6.29
C VAL A 783 23.92 -14.60 -7.40
N ASP A 784 24.60 -13.68 -8.08
CA ASP A 784 23.98 -12.87 -9.16
C ASP A 784 23.54 -13.72 -10.36
N GLU A 785 24.37 -14.69 -10.76
CA GLU A 785 24.04 -15.62 -11.85
C GLU A 785 22.87 -16.53 -11.45
N ALA A 786 22.80 -16.97 -10.19
CA ALA A 786 21.66 -17.74 -9.70
C ALA A 786 20.36 -16.93 -9.75
N ALA A 787 20.39 -15.69 -9.22
CA ALA A 787 19.24 -14.79 -9.25
C ALA A 787 18.75 -14.54 -10.70
N ARG A 788 19.69 -14.35 -11.64
CA ARG A 788 19.38 -14.20 -13.07
C ARG A 788 18.65 -15.40 -13.65
N ARG A 789 19.08 -16.64 -13.35
CA ARG A 789 18.40 -17.87 -13.80
C ARG A 789 17.00 -18.01 -13.23
N TYR A 790 16.83 -17.68 -11.96
CA TYR A 790 15.50 -17.67 -11.34
C TYR A 790 14.60 -16.61 -12.00
N GLY A 791 15.13 -15.41 -12.28
CA GLY A 791 14.41 -14.39 -13.03
C GLY A 791 13.99 -14.83 -14.44
N GLU A 792 14.87 -15.51 -15.19
CA GLU A 792 14.52 -16.09 -16.49
C GLU A 792 13.38 -17.10 -16.40
N ALA A 793 13.40 -17.97 -15.38
CA ALA A 793 12.33 -18.93 -15.14
C ALA A 793 11.00 -18.24 -14.77
N LEU A 794 11.04 -17.19 -13.94
CA LEU A 794 9.86 -16.41 -13.55
C LEU A 794 9.28 -15.58 -14.71
N ALA A 795 10.11 -15.20 -15.69
CA ALA A 795 9.65 -14.58 -16.92
C ALA A 795 8.89 -15.56 -17.84
N ILE A 796 9.06 -16.87 -17.65
CA ILE A 796 8.34 -17.94 -18.37
C ILE A 796 7.06 -18.32 -17.60
N ASP A 797 7.21 -18.69 -16.33
CA ASP A 797 6.11 -18.95 -15.42
C ASP A 797 6.38 -18.26 -14.07
N PRO A 798 5.67 -17.16 -13.79
CA PRO A 798 5.76 -16.45 -12.52
C PRO A 798 5.53 -17.33 -11.29
N LEU A 799 4.81 -18.45 -11.44
CA LEU A 799 4.48 -19.38 -10.35
C LEU A 799 5.45 -20.55 -10.21
N CYS A 800 6.60 -20.53 -10.91
CA CYS A 800 7.62 -21.57 -10.80
C CYS A 800 8.11 -21.69 -9.35
N ALA A 801 7.74 -22.80 -8.68
CA ALA A 801 8.00 -22.99 -7.24
C ALA A 801 9.50 -22.99 -6.90
N MET A 802 10.32 -23.64 -7.73
CA MET A 802 11.77 -23.71 -7.52
C MET A 802 12.46 -22.35 -7.64
N ALA A 803 12.04 -21.52 -8.62
CA ALA A 803 12.61 -20.19 -8.79
C ALA A 803 12.19 -19.27 -7.64
N ASN A 804 10.91 -19.25 -7.28
CA ASN A 804 10.39 -18.44 -6.18
C ASN A 804 11.06 -18.79 -4.83
N ALA A 805 11.15 -20.08 -4.49
CA ALA A 805 11.73 -20.50 -3.21
C ALA A 805 13.23 -20.14 -3.10
N ASN A 806 14.02 -20.34 -4.15
CA ASN A 806 15.45 -20.06 -4.08
C ASN A 806 15.76 -18.56 -4.21
N LEU A 807 14.99 -17.81 -4.98
CA LEU A 807 15.11 -16.35 -5.04
C LEU A 807 14.71 -15.70 -3.70
N ALA A 808 13.68 -16.23 -3.02
CA ALA A 808 13.29 -15.78 -1.69
C ALA A 808 14.41 -15.92 -0.64
N VAL A 809 15.24 -16.97 -0.73
CA VAL A 809 16.45 -17.10 0.11
C VAL A 809 17.42 -15.95 -0.16
N ILE A 810 17.68 -15.62 -1.43
CA ILE A 810 18.57 -14.51 -1.82
C ILE A 810 18.01 -13.17 -1.35
N GLN A 811 16.70 -12.95 -1.52
CA GLN A 811 16.01 -11.74 -1.08
C GLN A 811 16.07 -11.57 0.45
N HIS A 812 15.87 -12.65 1.21
CA HIS A 812 16.01 -12.63 2.66
C HIS A 812 17.43 -12.24 3.10
N MET A 813 18.46 -12.80 2.45
CA MET A 813 19.86 -12.44 2.70
C MET A 813 20.16 -10.97 2.36
N ALA A 814 19.44 -10.38 1.41
CA ALA A 814 19.51 -8.97 1.05
C ALA A 814 18.63 -8.06 1.93
N GLY A 815 18.00 -8.57 2.99
CA GLY A 815 17.14 -7.80 3.89
C GLY A 815 15.72 -7.52 3.37
N LYS A 816 15.33 -8.10 2.22
CA LYS A 816 13.99 -7.93 1.63
C LYS A 816 12.99 -8.94 2.20
N THR A 817 12.62 -8.75 3.47
CA THR A 817 11.77 -9.70 4.23
C THR A 817 10.41 -9.96 3.58
N GLU A 818 9.68 -8.92 3.17
CA GLU A 818 8.34 -9.07 2.55
C GLU A 818 8.39 -9.85 1.23
N ALA A 819 9.32 -9.50 0.34
CA ALA A 819 9.51 -10.20 -0.93
C ALA A 819 9.85 -11.68 -0.70
N ALA A 820 10.68 -11.98 0.31
CA ALA A 820 11.02 -13.35 0.66
C ALA A 820 9.80 -14.13 1.18
N ILE A 821 8.99 -13.54 2.07
CA ILE A 821 7.76 -14.15 2.58
C ILE A 821 6.80 -14.46 1.42
N ALA A 822 6.55 -13.49 0.54
CA ALA A 822 5.68 -13.65 -0.62
C ALA A 822 6.21 -14.72 -1.59
N GLY A 823 7.51 -14.73 -1.89
CA GLY A 823 8.14 -15.73 -2.75
C GLY A 823 8.02 -17.15 -2.20
N PHE A 824 8.28 -17.35 -0.91
CA PHE A 824 8.06 -18.66 -0.28
C PHE A 824 6.59 -19.07 -0.27
N THR A 825 5.68 -18.15 0.06
CA THR A 825 4.23 -18.42 0.08
C THR A 825 3.72 -18.82 -1.30
N ARG A 826 4.20 -18.14 -2.35
CA ARG A 826 3.90 -18.48 -3.75
C ARG A 826 4.41 -19.87 -4.14
N ALA A 827 5.62 -20.23 -3.72
CA ALA A 827 6.16 -21.58 -3.94
C ALA A 827 5.36 -22.66 -3.20
N LEU A 828 4.88 -22.35 -1.98
CA LEU A 828 4.04 -23.26 -1.19
C LEU A 828 2.65 -23.46 -1.79
N GLY A 829 2.08 -22.43 -2.42
CA GLY A 829 0.83 -22.54 -3.17
C GLY A 829 0.87 -23.56 -4.33
N ARG A 830 2.07 -23.95 -4.78
CA ARG A 830 2.28 -24.98 -5.81
C ARG A 830 2.86 -26.29 -5.26
N THR A 831 3.56 -26.27 -4.12
CA THR A 831 4.24 -27.44 -3.57
C THR A 831 4.22 -27.44 -2.04
N GLY A 832 3.88 -28.57 -1.40
CA GLY A 832 3.92 -28.70 0.07
C GLY A 832 5.30 -29.06 0.63
N HIS A 833 6.41 -28.60 0.04
CA HIS A 833 7.74 -29.14 0.36
C HIS A 833 8.25 -28.70 1.76
N PRO A 834 8.62 -29.63 2.67
CA PRO A 834 9.02 -29.30 4.05
C PRO A 834 10.16 -28.29 4.18
N ALA A 835 11.16 -28.34 3.29
CA ALA A 835 12.28 -27.39 3.33
C ALA A 835 11.85 -25.94 3.05
N ILE A 836 10.84 -25.73 2.21
CA ILE A 836 10.32 -24.39 1.90
C ILE A 836 9.57 -23.83 3.12
N MET A 837 8.74 -24.67 3.76
CA MET A 837 8.05 -24.33 5.01
C MET A 837 9.05 -23.96 6.12
N ALA A 838 10.14 -24.71 6.26
CA ALA A 838 11.18 -24.45 7.25
C ALA A 838 11.92 -23.12 7.01
N ASN A 839 12.22 -22.80 5.75
CA ASN A 839 12.85 -21.54 5.38
C ASN A 839 11.92 -20.35 5.64
N LEU A 840 10.64 -20.45 5.24
CA LEU A 840 9.64 -19.43 5.52
C LEU A 840 9.45 -19.21 7.03
N ALA A 841 9.34 -20.29 7.81
CA ALA A 841 9.29 -20.20 9.27
C ALA A 841 10.54 -19.50 9.85
N GLY A 842 11.70 -19.70 9.24
CA GLY A 842 12.94 -19.01 9.60
C GLY A 842 12.88 -17.49 9.39
N VAL A 843 12.26 -17.04 8.28
CA VAL A 843 12.05 -15.62 7.96
C VAL A 843 10.99 -15.02 8.90
N LEU A 844 9.84 -15.69 9.05
CA LEU A 844 8.76 -15.26 9.96
C LEU A 844 9.23 -15.16 11.41
N ARG A 845 10.07 -16.10 11.88
CA ARG A 845 10.68 -16.01 13.22
C ARG A 845 11.53 -14.75 13.39
N GLN A 846 12.29 -14.35 12.37
CA GLN A 846 13.10 -13.13 12.45
C GLN A 846 12.23 -11.87 12.45
N ALA A 847 11.14 -11.89 11.68
CA ALA A 847 10.07 -10.89 11.70
C ALA A 847 9.17 -10.95 12.95
N SER A 848 9.45 -11.84 13.91
CA SER A 848 8.68 -12.04 15.15
C SER A 848 7.23 -12.55 14.96
N HIS A 849 6.90 -13.09 13.79
CA HIS A 849 5.62 -13.75 13.50
C HIS A 849 5.64 -15.21 14.01
N PHE A 850 5.76 -15.37 15.32
CA PHE A 850 6.07 -16.68 15.93
C PHE A 850 4.96 -17.72 15.79
N THR A 851 3.69 -17.32 15.78
CA THR A 851 2.55 -18.23 15.65
C THR A 851 2.52 -18.89 14.27
N GLU A 852 2.69 -18.10 13.22
CA GLU A 852 2.76 -18.59 11.83
C GLU A 852 3.99 -19.46 11.60
N ALA A 853 5.15 -19.04 12.13
CA ALA A 853 6.38 -19.84 12.07
C ALA A 853 6.23 -21.21 12.77
N ASP A 854 5.52 -21.27 13.90
CA ASP A 854 5.25 -22.52 14.61
C ASP A 854 4.33 -23.44 13.80
N GLY A 855 3.25 -22.89 13.23
CA GLY A 855 2.33 -23.63 12.36
C GLY A 855 3.05 -24.24 11.16
N LEU A 856 3.93 -23.49 10.51
CA LEU A 856 4.71 -23.96 9.36
C LEU A 856 5.73 -25.04 9.73
N LEU A 857 6.44 -24.91 10.86
CA LEU A 857 7.37 -25.96 11.30
C LEU A 857 6.65 -27.26 11.65
N LYS A 858 5.47 -27.18 12.28
CA LYS A 858 4.62 -28.37 12.52
C LYS A 858 4.20 -29.02 11.21
N ALA A 859 3.66 -28.24 10.27
CA ALA A 859 3.29 -28.74 8.95
C ALA A 859 4.48 -29.38 8.21
N ALA A 860 5.68 -28.80 8.32
CA ALA A 860 6.90 -29.36 7.74
C ALA A 860 7.30 -30.71 8.37
N MET A 861 7.15 -30.85 9.68
CA MET A 861 7.42 -32.10 10.39
C MET A 861 6.37 -33.18 10.13
N ASP A 862 5.11 -32.80 9.90
CA ASP A 862 4.03 -33.72 9.53
C ASP A 862 4.16 -34.21 8.08
N ALA A 863 4.59 -33.32 7.17
CA ALA A 863 4.81 -33.63 5.76
C ALA A 863 6.14 -34.36 5.48
N GLY A 864 7.14 -34.19 6.35
CA GLY A 864 8.44 -34.87 6.30
C GLY A 864 8.62 -35.94 7.38
N ARG A 865 9.77 -36.63 7.43
CA ARG A 865 10.22 -37.23 8.70
C ARG A 865 10.92 -36.14 9.50
N GLU A 866 10.72 -36.16 10.82
CA GLU A 866 11.46 -35.32 11.76
C GLU A 866 12.97 -35.37 11.45
N SER A 867 13.54 -34.23 11.03
CA SER A 867 14.94 -34.10 10.67
C SER A 867 15.70 -33.25 11.70
N PRO A 868 17.03 -33.46 11.86
CA PRO A 868 17.84 -32.66 12.78
C PRO A 868 17.76 -31.14 12.51
N ASP A 869 17.67 -30.72 11.25
CA ASP A 869 17.56 -29.31 10.87
C ASP A 869 16.21 -28.67 11.26
N LEU A 870 15.11 -29.41 11.07
CA LEU A 870 13.77 -28.95 11.50
C LEU A 870 13.70 -28.78 13.01
N LEU A 871 14.26 -29.75 13.76
CA LEU A 871 14.36 -29.66 15.21
C LEU A 871 15.25 -28.50 15.66
N HIS A 872 16.35 -28.23 14.95
CA HIS A 872 17.21 -27.10 15.25
C HIS A 872 16.50 -25.75 15.02
N ASN A 873 15.71 -25.63 13.95
CA ASN A 873 14.88 -24.46 13.70
C ASN A 873 13.77 -24.31 14.73
N LEU A 874 13.12 -25.41 15.14
CA LEU A 874 12.14 -25.41 16.21
C LEU A 874 12.75 -24.99 17.55
N ALA A 875 13.96 -25.45 17.88
CA ALA A 875 14.65 -25.05 19.10
C ALA A 875 14.94 -23.54 19.12
N LYS A 876 15.38 -22.96 18.00
CA LYS A 876 15.56 -21.50 17.87
C LYS A 876 14.23 -20.75 18.02
N LEU A 877 13.15 -21.26 17.43
CA LEU A 877 11.81 -20.66 17.58
C LEU A 877 11.34 -20.72 19.05
N ARG A 878 11.46 -21.87 19.71
CA ARG A 878 11.10 -22.03 21.13
C ARG A 878 11.92 -21.11 22.02
N ARG A 879 13.21 -20.97 21.75
CA ARG A 879 14.07 -19.98 22.41
C ARG A 879 13.50 -18.58 22.24
N ASP A 880 13.24 -18.14 21.00
CA ASP A 880 12.77 -16.78 20.71
C ASP A 880 11.38 -16.48 21.31
N GLN A 881 10.53 -17.51 21.44
CA GLN A 881 9.24 -17.47 22.15
C GLN A 881 9.37 -17.46 23.70
N GLY A 882 10.58 -17.63 24.24
CA GLY A 882 10.80 -17.76 25.69
C GLY A 882 10.45 -19.13 26.29
N ARG A 883 10.17 -20.14 25.46
CA ARG A 883 9.90 -21.54 25.88
C ARG A 883 11.22 -22.28 26.09
N LEU A 884 11.99 -21.85 27.08
CA LEU A 884 13.40 -22.23 27.25
C LEU A 884 13.60 -23.70 27.61
N GLU A 885 12.73 -24.29 28.44
CA GLU A 885 12.80 -25.71 28.80
C GLU A 885 12.66 -26.63 27.58
N GLU A 886 11.71 -26.30 26.69
CA GLU A 886 11.53 -27.04 25.44
C GLU A 886 12.70 -26.82 24.48
N ALA A 887 13.19 -25.58 24.36
CA ALA A 887 14.36 -25.30 23.54
C ALA A 887 15.58 -26.10 24.03
N GLU A 888 15.82 -26.15 25.34
CA GLU A 888 16.90 -26.92 25.94
C GLU A 888 16.76 -28.42 25.65
N ALA A 889 15.58 -28.99 25.88
CA ALA A 889 15.32 -30.41 25.62
C ALA A 889 15.60 -30.77 24.15
N LEU A 890 15.19 -29.92 23.22
CA LEU A 890 15.45 -30.09 21.79
C LEU A 890 16.94 -30.00 21.47
N VAL A 891 17.67 -29.01 21.97
CA VAL A 891 19.10 -28.85 21.69
C VAL A 891 19.92 -29.97 22.31
N ARG A 892 19.62 -30.40 23.55
CA ARG A 892 20.32 -31.53 24.19
C ARG A 892 20.06 -32.85 23.46
N ARG A 893 18.84 -33.07 22.97
CA ARG A 893 18.53 -34.19 22.07
C ARG A 893 19.41 -34.12 20.82
N LEU A 894 19.49 -32.97 20.16
CA LEU A 894 20.33 -32.77 18.97
C LEU A 894 21.83 -32.97 19.23
N LEU A 895 22.35 -32.52 20.37
CA LEU A 895 23.74 -32.78 20.76
C LEU A 895 24.02 -34.28 20.93
N SER A 896 23.03 -35.06 21.36
CA SER A 896 23.18 -36.51 21.47
C SER A 896 23.05 -37.26 20.13
N THR A 897 22.17 -36.80 19.23
CA THR A 897 21.83 -37.52 17.99
C THR A 897 22.55 -36.99 16.75
N ALA A 898 22.95 -35.73 16.74
CA ALA A 898 23.57 -35.02 15.62
C ALA A 898 24.59 -33.95 16.10
N PRO A 899 25.64 -34.34 16.84
CA PRO A 899 26.60 -33.41 17.48
C PRO A 899 27.39 -32.52 16.50
N HIS A 900 27.43 -32.89 15.22
CA HIS A 900 28.17 -32.18 14.17
C HIS A 900 27.38 -30.99 13.59
N LEU A 901 26.11 -30.81 13.95
CA LEU A 901 25.35 -29.64 13.51
C LEU A 901 25.97 -28.35 14.08
N PRO A 902 26.28 -27.36 13.23
CA PRO A 902 26.94 -26.15 13.66
C PRO A 902 26.04 -25.32 14.59
N GLY A 903 26.64 -24.66 15.59
CA GLY A 903 25.97 -23.69 16.44
C GLY A 903 25.06 -24.26 17.54
N LEU A 904 24.97 -25.59 17.73
CA LEU A 904 24.16 -26.17 18.81
C LEU A 904 24.59 -25.68 20.20
N ASN A 905 25.89 -25.68 20.50
CA ASN A 905 26.40 -25.20 21.79
C ASN A 905 26.14 -23.71 22.02
N TRP A 906 26.16 -22.90 20.96
CA TRP A 906 25.82 -21.47 21.05
C TRP A 906 24.33 -21.27 21.38
N VAL A 907 23.44 -22.01 20.70
CA VAL A 907 22.00 -21.96 21.01
C VAL A 907 21.73 -22.46 22.43
N LEU A 908 22.38 -23.54 22.87
CA LEU A 908 22.26 -24.03 24.23
C LEU A 908 22.74 -23.00 25.26
N GLY A 909 23.90 -22.38 25.04
CA GLY A 909 24.44 -21.34 25.91
C GLY A 909 23.45 -20.18 26.08
N GLN A 910 22.89 -19.70 24.97
CA GLN A 910 21.84 -18.69 24.98
C GLN A 910 20.60 -19.11 25.80
N VAL A 911 20.09 -20.32 25.56
CA VAL A 911 18.91 -20.85 26.27
C VAL A 911 19.18 -20.93 27.78
N LEU A 912 20.34 -21.45 28.19
CA LEU A 912 20.71 -21.60 29.60
C LEU A 912 20.88 -20.24 30.29
N LEU A 913 21.53 -19.28 29.63
CA LEU A 913 21.66 -17.90 30.14
C LEU A 913 20.29 -17.23 30.30
N GLY A 914 19.41 -17.34 29.30
CA GLY A 914 18.05 -16.80 29.40
C GLY A 914 17.18 -17.49 30.45
N ALA A 915 17.48 -18.76 30.78
CA ALA A 915 16.82 -19.52 31.84
C ALA A 915 17.41 -19.23 33.24
N GLY A 916 18.45 -18.39 33.32
CA GLY A 916 19.11 -18.02 34.58
C GLY A 916 20.12 -19.04 35.11
N ARG A 917 20.50 -20.06 34.32
CA ARG A 917 21.58 -21.03 34.66
C ARG A 917 22.91 -20.50 34.13
N LEU A 918 23.49 -19.51 34.82
CA LEU A 918 24.59 -18.73 34.27
C LEU A 918 25.86 -19.57 34.16
N ASP A 919 26.17 -20.44 35.13
CA ASP A 919 27.35 -21.33 35.11
C ASP A 919 27.49 -22.12 33.81
N GLU A 920 26.45 -22.89 33.47
CA GLU A 920 26.46 -23.73 32.27
C GLU A 920 26.39 -22.88 30.99
N GLY A 921 25.63 -21.78 31.02
CA GLY A 921 25.51 -20.90 29.86
C GLY A 921 26.79 -20.13 29.55
N LEU A 922 27.50 -19.63 30.57
CA LEU A 922 28.77 -18.91 30.47
C LEU A 922 29.88 -19.82 29.93
N ALA A 923 29.92 -21.10 30.34
CA ALA A 923 30.85 -22.08 29.79
C ALA A 923 30.68 -22.29 28.27
N LEU A 924 29.46 -22.07 27.75
CA LEU A 924 29.13 -22.25 26.34
C LEU A 924 29.31 -20.97 25.50
N LEU A 925 29.53 -19.79 26.10
CA LEU A 925 29.76 -18.53 25.37
C LEU A 925 30.99 -18.59 24.45
N ALA A 926 31.99 -19.42 24.78
CA ALA A 926 33.16 -19.65 23.93
C ALA A 926 32.80 -20.20 22.53
N HIS A 927 31.61 -20.80 22.36
CA HIS A 927 31.13 -21.34 21.08
C HIS A 927 30.42 -20.30 20.20
N ARG A 928 30.38 -19.03 20.62
CA ARG A 928 29.87 -17.94 19.79
C ARG A 928 30.61 -17.92 18.45
N PRO A 929 29.90 -17.82 17.31
CA PRO A 929 30.54 -17.58 16.02
C PRO A 929 31.35 -16.27 16.09
N ALA A 930 32.65 -16.36 15.80
CA ALA A 930 33.59 -15.24 15.87
C ALA A 930 34.42 -15.14 14.59
N SER A 931 34.92 -13.94 14.31
CA SER A 931 35.89 -13.69 13.25
C SER A 931 37.21 -14.44 13.51
N PRO A 932 38.00 -14.74 12.46
CA PRO A 932 39.34 -15.27 12.65
C PRO A 932 40.17 -14.37 13.58
N SER A 933 40.97 -14.99 14.45
CA SER A 933 41.89 -14.28 15.36
C SER A 933 42.90 -13.43 14.58
N ARG A 934 43.28 -12.28 15.15
CA ARG A 934 44.34 -11.40 14.63
C ARG A 934 45.74 -11.98 14.84
N ALA A 935 45.87 -12.96 15.74
CA ALA A 935 47.12 -13.63 16.05
C ALA A 935 46.95 -15.16 16.05
N PRO A 936 46.58 -15.77 14.92
CA PRO A 936 46.24 -17.20 14.86
C PRO A 936 47.39 -18.12 15.29
N ASP A 937 48.63 -17.66 15.10
CA ASP A 937 49.86 -18.39 15.42
C ASP A 937 50.20 -18.40 16.92
N LEU A 938 49.57 -17.54 17.73
CA LEU A 938 49.78 -17.57 19.18
C LEU A 938 49.07 -18.78 19.81
N PRO A 939 49.71 -19.47 20.78
CA PRO A 939 49.09 -20.57 21.51
C PRO A 939 47.91 -20.09 22.36
N GLN A 940 46.83 -20.87 22.36
CA GLN A 940 45.62 -20.60 23.15
C GLN A 940 45.88 -20.90 24.64
N TRP A 941 45.52 -19.95 25.51
CA TRP A 941 45.50 -20.18 26.96
C TRP A 941 44.28 -21.03 27.34
N ASP A 942 44.50 -22.07 28.13
CA ASP A 942 43.53 -23.12 28.48
C ASP A 942 42.94 -22.96 29.90
N GLY A 943 43.26 -21.87 30.60
CA GLY A 943 42.82 -21.62 31.98
C GLY A 943 43.82 -22.08 33.05
N GLY A 944 44.98 -22.63 32.66
CA GLY A 944 46.07 -23.00 33.56
C GLY A 944 46.71 -21.81 34.30
N GLU A 945 47.62 -22.12 35.23
CA GLU A 945 48.35 -21.12 36.03
C GLU A 945 49.09 -20.11 35.14
N ILE A 946 48.94 -18.81 35.43
CA ILE A 946 49.53 -17.72 34.64
C ILE A 946 50.21 -16.73 35.57
N ILE A 947 51.52 -16.49 35.42
CA ILE A 947 52.27 -15.58 36.29
C ILE A 947 53.13 -14.68 35.42
N ALA A 948 52.92 -13.36 35.54
CA ALA A 948 53.63 -12.31 34.80
C ALA A 948 53.74 -12.58 33.28
N THR A 949 52.71 -13.19 32.69
CA THR A 949 52.70 -13.60 31.28
C THR A 949 51.87 -12.63 30.45
N ALA A 950 52.44 -12.12 29.35
CA ALA A 950 51.75 -11.27 28.39
C ALA A 950 50.68 -12.07 27.63
N LEU A 951 49.41 -11.75 27.85
CA LEU A 951 48.25 -12.45 27.31
C LEU A 951 47.43 -11.50 26.45
N LEU A 952 47.25 -11.87 25.18
CA LEU A 952 46.31 -11.19 24.28
C LEU A 952 44.89 -11.67 24.56
N VAL A 953 43.99 -10.75 24.91
CA VAL A 953 42.55 -11.01 25.03
C VAL A 953 41.84 -10.37 23.85
N GLU A 954 41.20 -11.17 23.00
CA GLU A 954 40.47 -10.67 21.84
C GLU A 954 38.99 -10.47 22.20
N ALA A 955 38.54 -9.23 22.17
CA ALA A 955 37.12 -8.87 22.23
C ALA A 955 36.55 -8.92 20.81
N ALA A 956 36.14 -10.11 20.36
CA ALA A 956 35.49 -10.27 19.07
C ALA A 956 34.01 -9.88 19.14
N GLY A 957 33.60 -8.85 18.39
CA GLY A 957 32.21 -8.58 18.06
C GLY A 957 31.57 -7.37 18.73
N ASP A 958 30.42 -7.58 19.38
CA ASP A 958 29.46 -6.55 19.81
C ASP A 958 29.99 -5.71 21.00
N VAL A 959 29.90 -4.38 20.92
CA VAL A 959 30.41 -3.44 21.95
C VAL A 959 29.74 -3.67 23.30
N SER A 960 28.42 -3.87 23.33
CA SER A 960 27.65 -4.15 24.55
C SER A 960 28.09 -5.44 25.24
N ASP A 961 28.33 -6.51 24.47
CA ASP A 961 28.88 -7.77 25.00
C ASP A 961 30.30 -7.60 25.53
N SER A 962 31.10 -6.81 24.84
CA SER A 962 32.48 -6.53 25.23
C SER A 962 32.52 -5.76 26.54
N LEU A 963 31.65 -4.76 26.73
CA LEU A 963 31.47 -4.10 28.02
C LEU A 963 31.05 -5.11 29.08
N LEU A 964 29.97 -5.88 28.85
CA LEU A 964 29.47 -6.86 29.80
C LEU A 964 30.57 -7.86 30.25
N LEU A 965 31.38 -8.37 29.33
CA LEU A 965 32.40 -9.37 29.61
C LEU A 965 33.74 -8.78 30.09
N ALA A 966 34.04 -7.50 29.82
CA ALA A 966 35.27 -6.83 30.29
C ALA A 966 35.42 -6.87 31.83
N ARG A 967 34.31 -7.05 32.56
CA ARG A 967 34.31 -7.25 34.01
C ARG A 967 35.17 -8.41 34.52
N TYR A 968 35.52 -9.36 33.65
CA TYR A 968 36.35 -10.51 34.00
C TYR A 968 37.85 -10.21 33.87
N LEU A 969 38.24 -9.12 33.23
CA LEU A 969 39.64 -8.72 33.06
C LEU A 969 40.35 -8.44 34.40
N PRO A 970 39.74 -7.73 35.37
CA PRO A 970 40.39 -7.55 36.68
C PRO A 970 40.62 -8.86 37.43
N LEU A 971 39.73 -9.86 37.26
CA LEU A 971 39.92 -11.19 37.84
C LEU A 971 41.07 -11.95 37.18
N LEU A 972 41.21 -11.82 35.86
CA LEU A 972 42.31 -12.41 35.11
C LEU A 972 43.65 -11.76 35.49
N ALA A 973 43.68 -10.43 35.65
CA ALA A 973 44.85 -9.70 36.11
C ALA A 973 45.25 -10.10 37.53
N ALA A 974 44.28 -10.30 38.43
CA ALA A 974 44.51 -10.79 39.78
C ALA A 974 45.13 -12.21 39.83
N ARG A 975 45.00 -13.00 38.75
CA ARG A 975 45.69 -14.29 38.61
C ARG A 975 47.15 -14.15 38.19
N GLY A 976 47.61 -12.96 37.78
CA GLY A 976 48.99 -12.70 37.36
C GLY A 976 49.18 -12.50 35.86
N ALA A 977 48.09 -12.38 35.08
CA ALA A 977 48.17 -12.07 33.65
C ALA A 977 48.54 -10.59 33.41
N LEU A 978 49.44 -10.34 32.45
CA LEU A 978 49.69 -9.00 31.91
C LEU A 978 48.82 -8.84 30.66
N ILE A 979 47.70 -8.14 30.80
CA ILE A 979 46.62 -8.16 29.81
C ILE A 979 46.83 -7.09 28.75
N THR A 980 46.95 -7.53 27.50
CA THR A 980 46.70 -6.69 26.33
C THR A 980 45.32 -7.05 25.78
N ILE A 981 44.39 -6.10 25.73
CA ILE A 981 43.07 -6.32 25.11
C ILE A 981 43.01 -5.71 23.71
N ALA A 982 42.67 -6.54 22.72
CA ALA A 982 42.32 -6.09 21.38
C ALA A 982 40.80 -5.95 21.28
N CYS A 983 40.31 -4.74 21.03
CA CYS A 983 38.87 -4.41 21.04
C CYS A 983 38.52 -3.39 19.95
N PRO A 984 37.21 -3.14 19.70
CA PRO A 984 36.78 -2.00 18.90
C PRO A 984 37.41 -0.69 19.37
N ASP A 985 37.77 0.19 18.44
CA ASP A 985 38.51 1.44 18.71
C ASP A 985 37.81 2.32 19.77
N GLU A 986 36.49 2.37 19.72
CA GLU A 986 35.62 3.12 20.64
C GLU A 986 35.77 2.70 22.11
N LEU A 987 36.15 1.45 22.37
CA LEU A 987 36.31 0.90 23.73
C LEU A 987 37.73 1.04 24.27
N ALA A 988 38.74 1.24 23.41
CA ALA A 988 40.14 1.22 23.82
C ALA A 988 40.47 2.25 24.91
N PRO A 989 40.04 3.54 24.83
CA PRO A 989 40.32 4.53 25.88
C PRO A 989 39.72 4.13 27.24
N LEU A 990 38.51 3.56 27.22
CA LEU A 990 37.77 3.17 28.42
C LEU A 990 38.40 1.94 29.09
N LEU A 991 38.80 0.94 28.30
CA LEU A 991 39.39 -0.30 28.80
C LEU A 991 40.85 -0.11 29.22
N ALA A 992 41.56 0.86 28.67
CA ALA A 992 42.91 1.23 29.11
C ALA A 992 42.93 1.76 30.56
N GLU A 993 41.84 2.38 31.02
CA GLU A 993 41.70 2.84 32.42
C GLU A 993 41.22 1.74 33.38
N LEU A 994 40.88 0.55 32.87
CA LEU A 994 40.37 -0.54 33.69
C LEU A 994 41.50 -1.15 34.54
N PRO A 995 41.33 -1.27 35.87
CA PRO A 995 42.35 -1.86 36.73
C PRO A 995 42.74 -3.29 36.29
N GLY A 996 44.03 -3.49 36.02
CA GLY A 996 44.59 -4.78 35.60
C GLY A 996 44.74 -4.97 34.09
N VAL A 997 44.31 -4.00 33.27
CA VAL A 997 44.64 -3.95 31.84
C VAL A 997 45.93 -3.14 31.69
N GLU A 998 46.96 -3.74 31.08
CA GLU A 998 48.24 -3.07 30.83
C GLU A 998 48.18 -2.21 29.56
N GLN A 999 47.49 -2.72 28.54
CA GLN A 999 47.32 -2.04 27.27
C GLN A 999 45.99 -2.42 26.61
N ALA A 1000 45.27 -1.45 26.06
CA ALA A 1000 44.18 -1.66 25.14
C ALA A 1000 44.60 -1.21 23.74
N VAL A 1001 44.26 -1.99 22.72
CA VAL A 1001 44.61 -1.72 21.32
C VAL A 1001 43.37 -1.84 20.43
N GLY A 1002 43.23 -0.92 19.48
CA GLY A 1002 42.16 -0.89 18.48
C GLY A 1002 42.26 -2.02 17.44
N GLU A 1003 41.30 -2.07 16.53
CA GLU A 1003 41.20 -3.11 15.49
C GLU A 1003 42.37 -3.03 14.48
N ASP A 1004 42.81 -1.81 14.17
CA ASP A 1004 43.89 -1.54 13.22
C ASP A 1004 45.26 -1.31 13.88
N ASP A 1005 45.31 -1.22 15.20
CA ASP A 1005 46.55 -0.97 15.95
C ASP A 1005 47.49 -2.19 15.92
N PRO A 1006 48.81 -2.00 15.77
CA PRO A 1006 49.75 -3.11 15.81
C PRO A 1006 49.73 -3.80 17.17
N LEU A 1007 49.60 -5.13 17.16
CA LEU A 1007 49.58 -5.93 18.39
C LEU A 1007 50.98 -5.94 19.05
N PRO A 1008 51.08 -5.64 20.36
CA PRO A 1008 52.33 -5.80 21.10
C PRO A 1008 52.71 -7.29 21.25
N PRO A 1009 53.99 -7.61 21.53
CA PRO A 1009 54.42 -9.00 21.68
C PRO A 1009 53.72 -9.68 22.86
N CYS A 1010 52.87 -10.66 22.54
CA CYS A 1010 52.16 -11.49 23.51
C CYS A 1010 52.66 -12.94 23.44
N SER A 1011 52.59 -13.67 24.55
CA SER A 1011 53.06 -15.07 24.64
C SER A 1011 51.93 -16.08 24.48
N LEU A 1012 50.71 -15.70 24.87
CA LEU A 1012 49.50 -16.52 24.80
C LEU A 1012 48.35 -15.67 24.26
N ARG A 1013 47.28 -16.32 23.78
CA ARG A 1013 46.02 -15.65 23.44
C ARG A 1013 44.79 -16.32 24.04
N THR A 1014 43.72 -15.54 24.21
CA THR A 1014 42.38 -16.04 24.51
C THR A 1014 41.32 -15.07 23.98
N SER A 1015 40.04 -15.44 24.07
CA SER A 1015 38.92 -14.55 23.72
C SER A 1015 38.18 -14.10 24.97
N LEU A 1016 37.60 -12.90 24.89
CA LEU A 1016 36.79 -12.33 25.96
C LEU A 1016 35.57 -13.21 26.29
N THR A 1017 35.00 -13.90 25.28
CA THR A 1017 33.89 -14.86 25.44
C THR A 1017 34.26 -16.16 26.14
N ALA A 1018 35.55 -16.54 26.17
CA ALA A 1018 36.03 -17.74 26.83
C ALA A 1018 36.38 -17.51 28.31
N LEU A 1019 36.67 -16.25 28.71
CA LEU A 1019 37.12 -15.93 30.07
C LEU A 1019 36.20 -16.44 31.19
N PRO A 1020 34.86 -16.33 31.12
CA PRO A 1020 34.01 -16.80 32.20
C PRO A 1020 34.23 -18.29 32.53
N GLY A 1021 34.34 -19.12 31.49
CA GLY A 1021 34.60 -20.55 31.62
C GLY A 1021 36.04 -20.86 32.07
N LEU A 1022 37.04 -20.20 31.48
CA LEU A 1022 38.46 -20.40 31.84
C LEU A 1022 38.78 -19.96 33.28
N LEU A 1023 38.08 -18.94 33.78
CA LEU A 1023 38.21 -18.47 35.15
C LEU A 1023 37.39 -19.32 36.14
N GLY A 1024 36.49 -20.18 35.67
CA GLY A 1024 35.63 -20.99 36.54
C GLY A 1024 34.71 -20.13 37.42
N VAL A 1025 34.20 -19.02 36.88
CA VAL A 1025 33.28 -18.14 37.63
C VAL A 1025 31.94 -18.83 37.80
N SER A 1026 31.40 -18.83 39.03
CA SER A 1026 30.09 -19.40 39.35
C SER A 1026 28.99 -18.33 39.56
N ASP A 1027 27.71 -18.74 39.58
CA ASP A 1027 26.49 -17.94 39.66
C ASP A 1027 26.51 -16.95 40.84
N ALA A 1028 27.22 -17.30 41.93
CA ALA A 1028 27.34 -16.50 43.15
C ALA A 1028 28.45 -15.43 43.12
N ALA A 1029 29.28 -15.41 42.07
CA ALA A 1029 30.53 -14.64 42.02
C ALA A 1029 30.56 -13.63 40.86
N THR A 1030 29.47 -12.87 40.66
CA THR A 1030 29.58 -11.69 39.79
C THR A 1030 30.57 -10.70 40.43
N PRO A 1031 31.65 -10.26 39.74
CA PRO A 1031 32.83 -9.69 40.41
C PRO A 1031 32.66 -8.30 41.03
N SER A 1032 31.45 -7.73 41.00
CA SER A 1032 31.18 -6.37 41.46
C SER A 1032 30.13 -6.40 42.57
N GLY A 1033 30.59 -6.56 43.80
CA GLY A 1033 29.78 -6.32 44.99
C GLY A 1033 29.27 -4.88 45.01
N SER A 1034 27.96 -4.69 44.87
CA SER A 1034 27.21 -3.43 45.05
C SER A 1034 27.59 -2.18 44.22
N GLY A 1035 28.65 -2.17 43.39
CA GLY A 1035 29.08 -1.01 42.59
C GLY A 1035 29.48 -1.34 41.15
N GLY A 1036 29.83 -0.32 40.35
CA GLY A 1036 30.37 -0.48 38.99
C GLY A 1036 31.82 -0.98 38.98
N TYR A 1037 32.25 -1.61 37.89
CA TYR A 1037 33.65 -2.04 37.69
C TYR A 1037 34.46 -1.06 36.83
N LEU A 1038 33.77 -0.17 36.10
CA LEU A 1038 34.39 0.99 35.46
C LEU A 1038 34.35 2.20 36.39
N VAL A 1039 35.36 3.05 36.28
CA VAL A 1039 35.43 4.33 36.97
C VAL A 1039 35.42 5.42 35.91
N ALA A 1040 34.47 6.34 35.98
CA ALA A 1040 34.50 7.51 35.11
C ALA A 1040 35.63 8.45 35.54
N GLY A 1041 36.41 8.95 34.58
CA GLY A 1041 37.36 10.04 34.81
C GLY A 1041 36.69 11.30 35.38
N ARG A 1042 37.48 12.25 35.91
CA ARG A 1042 36.93 13.54 36.36
C ARG A 1042 36.35 14.29 35.16
N GLY A 1043 35.03 14.31 35.05
CA GLY A 1043 34.37 14.94 33.92
C GLY A 1043 33.12 15.73 34.25
N ARG A 1044 32.63 16.33 33.17
CA ARG A 1044 31.79 17.53 33.02
C ARG A 1044 30.66 17.71 34.04
N ARG A 1045 30.53 18.94 34.60
CA ARG A 1045 29.40 19.31 35.46
C ARG A 1045 28.13 19.48 34.62
N VAL A 1046 27.14 18.61 34.84
CA VAL A 1046 25.75 18.85 34.44
C VAL A 1046 25.19 20.03 35.25
N SER A 1047 24.30 20.84 34.66
CA SER A 1047 23.69 21.99 35.33
C SER A 1047 23.08 21.61 36.70
N ARG A 1048 23.21 22.50 37.70
CA ARG A 1048 22.62 22.30 39.03
C ARG A 1048 21.13 22.63 38.97
N ASP A 1049 20.33 21.62 38.64
CA ASP A 1049 18.87 21.65 38.63
C ASP A 1049 18.34 20.78 39.79
N ASN A 1050 17.27 21.25 40.45
CA ASN A 1050 16.60 20.52 41.54
C ASN A 1050 15.70 19.38 41.03
N ARG A 1051 15.39 19.34 39.73
CA ARG A 1051 14.65 18.23 39.09
C ARG A 1051 15.49 16.94 39.04
N LEU A 1052 14.83 15.79 38.98
CA LEU A 1052 15.48 14.51 38.73
C LEU A 1052 16.07 14.47 37.31
N ARG A 1053 17.39 14.28 37.20
CA ARG A 1053 18.12 14.26 35.92
C ARG A 1053 18.18 12.83 35.39
N VAL A 1054 17.39 12.57 34.36
CA VAL A 1054 17.22 11.25 33.75
C VAL A 1054 17.91 11.23 32.39
N GLY A 1055 18.90 10.36 32.22
CA GLY A 1055 19.49 10.09 30.91
C GLY A 1055 18.60 9.14 30.12
N LEU A 1056 18.24 9.51 28.90
CA LEU A 1056 17.50 8.65 27.99
C LEU A 1056 18.42 8.08 26.91
N THR A 1057 18.31 6.78 26.67
CA THR A 1057 19.01 6.12 25.57
C THR A 1057 18.03 5.30 24.74
N TRP A 1058 18.10 5.46 23.42
CA TRP A 1058 17.30 4.76 22.42
C TRP A 1058 18.21 4.33 21.26
N GLY A 1059 17.68 3.61 20.28
CA GLY A 1059 18.46 3.20 19.10
C GLY A 1059 19.28 1.93 19.31
N GLY A 1060 20.40 1.78 18.58
CA GLY A 1060 21.30 0.62 18.63
C GLY A 1060 20.97 -0.54 17.66
N ARG A 1061 21.80 -1.60 17.66
CA ARG A 1061 21.56 -2.82 16.87
C ARG A 1061 20.23 -3.44 17.29
N LYS A 1062 19.30 -3.62 16.34
CA LYS A 1062 17.88 -4.00 16.57
C LYS A 1062 17.02 -2.86 17.14
N ALA A 1063 17.24 -1.61 16.72
CA ALA A 1063 16.43 -0.45 17.10
C ALA A 1063 14.91 -0.70 17.03
N GLU A 1064 14.45 -1.51 16.06
CA GLU A 1064 13.04 -1.95 15.92
C GLU A 1064 12.46 -2.65 17.16
N ARG A 1065 13.31 -3.20 18.04
CA ARG A 1065 12.89 -3.91 19.26
C ARG A 1065 13.04 -3.08 20.53
N ASN A 1066 13.65 -1.90 20.46
CA ASN A 1066 13.84 -1.02 21.61
C ASN A 1066 12.62 -0.09 21.77
N CYS A 1067 12.41 0.41 22.99
CA CYS A 1067 11.37 1.40 23.24
C CYS A 1067 11.66 2.68 22.41
N PRO A 1068 10.77 3.13 21.53
CA PRO A 1068 11.01 4.29 20.69
C PRO A 1068 11.01 5.58 21.52
N LEU A 1069 11.76 6.60 21.05
CA LEU A 1069 11.87 7.89 21.73
C LEU A 1069 10.49 8.51 21.99
N GLY A 1070 9.63 8.57 20.96
CA GLY A 1070 8.26 9.08 21.07
C GLY A 1070 7.41 8.47 22.21
N GLU A 1071 7.62 7.20 22.57
CA GLU A 1071 6.95 6.59 23.74
C GLU A 1071 7.59 7.05 25.05
N MET A 1072 8.93 7.16 25.09
CA MET A 1072 9.68 7.60 26.27
C MET A 1072 9.51 9.09 26.59
N LEU A 1073 9.09 9.92 25.63
CA LEU A 1073 8.77 11.34 25.88
C LEU A 1073 7.75 11.52 26.99
N ASN A 1074 6.86 10.53 27.19
CA ASN A 1074 5.89 10.53 28.27
C ASN A 1074 6.54 10.56 29.66
N LEU A 1075 7.80 10.18 29.82
CA LEU A 1075 8.52 10.32 31.09
C LEU A 1075 8.78 11.80 31.45
N GLY A 1076 8.90 12.67 30.45
CA GLY A 1076 9.13 14.12 30.62
C GLY A 1076 7.86 14.91 30.96
N THR A 1077 6.73 14.24 31.05
CA THR A 1077 5.45 14.89 31.36
C THR A 1077 5.37 15.35 32.82
N ASP A 1078 6.32 14.91 33.67
CA ASP A 1078 6.38 15.27 35.09
C ASP A 1078 7.18 16.57 35.23
N PRO A 1079 6.59 17.63 35.82
CA PRO A 1079 7.32 18.85 36.09
C PRO A 1079 8.61 18.67 36.91
N ALA A 1080 8.69 17.63 37.74
CA ALA A 1080 9.85 17.33 38.59
C ALA A 1080 10.97 16.54 37.89
N VAL A 1081 10.77 16.13 36.63
CA VAL A 1081 11.74 15.36 35.84
C VAL A 1081 12.35 16.22 34.73
N SER A 1082 13.64 16.01 34.47
CA SER A 1082 14.35 16.58 33.34
C SER A 1082 15.05 15.46 32.57
N LEU A 1083 14.77 15.39 31.27
CA LEU A 1083 15.35 14.38 30.39
C LEU A 1083 16.61 14.93 29.71
N LEU A 1084 17.66 14.11 29.62
CA LEU A 1084 18.88 14.39 28.87
C LEU A 1084 19.11 13.26 27.86
N ALA A 1085 19.42 13.60 26.62
CA ALA A 1085 19.76 12.62 25.60
C ALA A 1085 21.14 11.99 25.81
N LEU A 1086 21.20 10.66 25.77
CA LEU A 1086 22.41 9.83 25.74
C LEU A 1086 22.38 8.96 24.47
N ALA A 1087 22.63 9.61 23.33
CA ALA A 1087 22.58 9.01 22.00
C ALA A 1087 23.73 9.53 21.14
N ASP A 1088 24.00 8.88 20.00
CA ASP A 1088 24.96 9.36 19.00
C ASP A 1088 24.37 10.48 18.13
N GLU A 1089 25.19 11.09 17.26
CA GLU A 1089 24.75 12.21 16.41
C GLU A 1089 23.53 11.84 15.54
N ASP A 1090 23.55 10.66 14.93
CA ASP A 1090 22.47 10.17 14.07
C ASP A 1090 21.16 9.97 14.85
N ASP A 1091 21.22 9.48 16.09
CA ASP A 1091 20.06 9.31 16.95
C ASP A 1091 19.56 10.63 17.56
N LEU A 1092 20.40 11.65 17.71
CA LEU A 1092 20.01 12.97 18.22
C LEU A 1092 19.13 13.76 17.24
N ASP A 1093 19.26 13.52 15.93
CA ASP A 1093 18.37 14.10 14.93
C ASP A 1093 16.91 13.65 15.13
N ARG A 1094 16.70 12.48 15.74
CA ARG A 1094 15.35 11.97 16.06
C ARG A 1094 14.62 12.81 17.10
N ILE A 1095 15.32 13.56 17.96
CA ILE A 1095 14.69 14.49 18.90
C ILE A 1095 13.92 15.56 18.15
N GLY A 1096 14.53 16.11 17.09
CA GLY A 1096 13.89 17.08 16.22
C GLY A 1096 12.73 16.44 15.47
N ALA A 1097 12.92 15.25 14.90
CA ALA A 1097 11.86 14.54 14.18
C ALA A 1097 10.61 14.28 15.04
N ASP A 1098 10.77 13.91 16.31
CA ASP A 1098 9.67 13.65 17.25
C ASP A 1098 9.12 14.92 17.93
N GLY A 1099 9.75 16.08 17.71
CA GLY A 1099 9.32 17.35 18.30
C GLY A 1099 9.63 17.48 19.78
N ALA A 1100 10.73 16.88 20.20
CA ALA A 1100 11.09 16.71 21.59
C ALA A 1100 12.10 17.74 22.11
N ASP A 1101 12.47 18.75 21.31
CA ASP A 1101 13.53 19.71 21.63
C ASP A 1101 13.30 20.46 22.96
N SER A 1102 12.04 20.82 23.27
CA SER A 1102 11.70 21.49 24.54
C SER A 1102 11.49 20.50 25.71
N LEU A 1103 11.45 19.18 25.45
CA LEU A 1103 11.25 18.12 26.45
C LEU A 1103 12.55 17.39 26.83
N VAL A 1104 13.51 17.29 25.90
CA VAL A 1104 14.75 16.53 26.04
C VAL A 1104 15.95 17.43 25.79
N GLU A 1105 16.78 17.60 26.82
CA GLU A 1105 18.00 18.41 26.73
C GLU A 1105 19.08 17.66 25.94
N ARG A 1106 19.72 18.37 24.99
CA ARG A 1106 20.88 17.88 24.25
C ARG A 1106 22.19 18.32 24.94
N PRO A 1107 23.18 17.43 25.12
CA PRO A 1107 24.47 17.83 25.67
C PRO A 1107 25.26 18.68 24.64
N ILE A 1108 25.62 19.92 24.98
CA ILE A 1108 26.37 20.83 24.07
C ILE A 1108 27.66 21.34 24.74
N PRO A 1109 28.87 21.06 24.19
CA PRO A 1109 29.16 20.16 23.07
C PRO A 1109 28.81 18.68 23.37
N GLN A 1110 28.66 17.86 22.32
CA GLN A 1110 28.45 16.43 22.47
C GLN A 1110 29.72 15.72 22.96
N PRO A 1111 29.62 14.54 23.61
CA PRO A 1111 30.77 13.72 23.98
C PRO A 1111 31.54 13.24 22.75
N ALA A 1112 32.86 13.40 22.75
CA ALA A 1112 33.71 12.97 21.62
C ALA A 1112 33.97 11.45 21.57
N ASP A 1113 33.87 10.76 22.71
CA ASP A 1113 34.10 9.31 22.83
C ASP A 1113 33.31 8.70 24.01
N LEU A 1114 33.43 7.38 24.21
CA LEU A 1114 32.77 6.67 25.30
C LEU A 1114 33.29 7.07 26.70
N ALA A 1115 34.51 7.60 26.81
CA ALA A 1115 35.05 8.08 28.09
C ALA A 1115 34.40 9.41 28.51
N GLU A 1116 34.21 10.34 27.57
CA GLU A 1116 33.44 11.56 27.80
C GLU A 1116 31.95 11.27 28.06
N MET A 1117 31.37 10.28 27.37
CA MET A 1117 30.00 9.81 27.64
C MET A 1117 29.89 9.23 29.06
N ALA A 1118 30.87 8.45 29.51
CA ALA A 1118 30.91 7.93 30.88
C ALA A 1118 30.96 9.05 31.93
N ALA A 1119 31.73 10.11 31.67
CA ALA A 1119 31.76 11.31 32.51
C ALA A 1119 30.41 12.04 32.57
N LEU A 1120 29.71 12.17 31.44
CA LEU A 1120 28.38 12.76 31.40
C LEU A 1120 27.37 11.93 32.22
N ILE A 1121 27.36 10.61 32.01
CA ILE A 1121 26.53 9.66 32.76
C ILE A 1121 26.82 9.72 34.26
N ALA A 1122 28.08 9.93 34.65
CA ALA A 1122 28.48 10.10 36.04
C ALA A 1122 27.78 11.29 36.73
N GLY A 1123 27.33 12.29 35.97
CA GLY A 1123 26.56 13.45 36.46
C GLY A 1123 25.05 13.25 36.59
N LEU A 1124 24.51 12.10 36.16
CA LEU A 1124 23.06 11.83 36.16
C LEU A 1124 22.59 11.09 37.42
N ASP A 1125 21.30 11.20 37.72
CA ASP A 1125 20.65 10.49 38.83
C ASP A 1125 20.27 9.04 38.44
N VAL A 1126 19.79 8.85 37.20
CA VAL A 1126 19.36 7.56 36.65
C VAL A 1126 19.43 7.58 35.12
N VAL A 1127 19.67 6.42 34.51
CA VAL A 1127 19.58 6.22 33.05
C VAL A 1127 18.45 5.25 32.72
N VAL A 1128 17.64 5.59 31.72
CA VAL A 1128 16.50 4.78 31.25
C VAL A 1128 16.64 4.55 29.75
N GLY A 1129 16.46 3.31 29.28
CA GLY A 1129 16.51 3.05 27.84
C GLY A 1129 16.57 1.57 27.47
N GLY A 1130 16.75 1.30 26.18
CA GLY A 1130 16.83 -0.05 25.60
C GLY A 1130 18.22 -0.72 25.73
N ASP A 1131 18.42 -1.83 25.01
CA ASP A 1131 19.70 -2.57 24.97
C ASP A 1131 20.75 -1.80 24.15
N THR A 1132 21.31 -0.73 24.71
CA THR A 1132 22.27 0.18 24.04
C THR A 1132 23.63 0.19 24.71
N VAL A 1133 24.66 0.64 23.98
CA VAL A 1133 26.02 0.80 24.50
C VAL A 1133 26.03 1.76 25.70
N GLN A 1134 25.27 2.85 25.62
CA GLN A 1134 25.17 3.86 26.68
C GLN A 1134 24.49 3.30 27.93
N LEU A 1135 23.49 2.43 27.78
CA LEU A 1135 22.85 1.75 28.91
C LEU A 1135 23.84 0.80 29.61
N HIS A 1136 24.56 -0.01 28.83
CA HIS A 1136 25.59 -0.91 29.36
C HIS A 1136 26.72 -0.14 30.04
N LEU A 1137 27.14 0.99 29.47
CA LEU A 1137 28.15 1.87 30.06
C LEU A 1137 27.68 2.43 31.42
N ALA A 1138 26.44 2.93 31.50
CA ALA A 1138 25.87 3.41 32.76
C ALA A 1138 25.80 2.31 33.83
N ALA A 1139 25.41 1.10 33.42
CA ALA A 1139 25.35 -0.05 34.31
C ALA A 1139 26.75 -0.47 34.80
N SER A 1140 27.76 -0.43 33.93
CA SER A 1140 29.15 -0.72 34.26
C SER A 1140 29.80 0.31 35.18
N LEU A 1141 29.33 1.57 35.17
CA LEU A 1141 29.69 2.63 36.12
C LEU A 1141 28.97 2.50 37.47
N GLY A 1142 28.01 1.58 37.60
CA GLY A 1142 27.21 1.40 38.82
C GLY A 1142 26.13 2.46 39.02
N LYS A 1143 25.76 3.20 37.97
CA LYS A 1143 24.63 4.13 38.03
C LYS A 1143 23.31 3.37 38.18
N PRO A 1144 22.31 3.94 38.87
CA PRO A 1144 20.94 3.43 38.77
C PRO A 1144 20.51 3.42 37.30
N VAL A 1145 20.07 2.26 36.83
CA VAL A 1145 19.66 2.06 35.44
C VAL A 1145 18.30 1.36 35.41
N ILE A 1146 17.42 1.82 34.54
CA ILE A 1146 16.17 1.15 34.22
C ILE A 1146 16.22 0.70 32.76
N ALA A 1147 16.42 -0.60 32.54
CA ALA A 1147 16.45 -1.21 31.23
C ALA A 1147 15.03 -1.55 30.76
N LEU A 1148 14.67 -1.03 29.59
CA LEU A 1148 13.45 -1.31 28.86
C LEU A 1148 13.73 -2.43 27.87
N ALA A 1149 13.31 -3.65 28.20
CA ALA A 1149 13.55 -4.83 27.38
C ALA A 1149 12.26 -5.28 26.66
N PRO A 1150 12.33 -5.71 25.38
CA PRO A 1150 11.14 -6.18 24.67
C PRO A 1150 10.57 -7.44 25.30
N GLN A 1151 9.34 -7.77 24.92
CA GLN A 1151 8.76 -9.06 25.25
C GLN A 1151 9.33 -10.12 24.30
N GLY A 1152 10.15 -11.02 24.85
CA GLY A 1152 10.84 -12.04 24.08
C GLY A 1152 12.17 -12.44 24.70
N PHE A 1153 12.88 -13.35 24.03
CA PHE A 1153 14.17 -13.82 24.51
C PHE A 1153 15.30 -12.82 24.25
N ASP A 1154 15.94 -12.39 25.33
CA ASP A 1154 17.27 -11.84 25.34
C ASP A 1154 18.07 -12.51 26.47
N TRP A 1155 19.21 -13.09 26.17
CA TRP A 1155 20.03 -13.77 27.17
C TRP A 1155 20.70 -12.78 28.16
N ARG A 1156 20.89 -11.52 27.76
CA ARG A 1156 21.41 -10.46 28.63
C ARG A 1156 20.35 -9.97 29.61
N TRP A 1157 19.08 -10.09 29.23
CA TRP A 1157 17.95 -9.71 30.05
C TRP A 1157 17.05 -10.94 30.25
N PRO A 1158 17.38 -11.88 31.16
CA PRO A 1158 16.58 -13.08 31.39
C PRO A 1158 15.13 -12.78 31.77
N SER A 1159 14.21 -13.64 31.33
CA SER A 1159 12.78 -13.51 31.61
C SER A 1159 12.44 -13.89 33.07
N GLY A 1160 11.32 -13.38 33.58
CA GLY A 1160 10.82 -13.75 34.91
C GLY A 1160 11.50 -13.06 36.10
N ARG A 1161 12.36 -12.08 35.85
CA ARG A 1161 13.03 -11.27 36.88
C ARG A 1161 13.11 -9.79 36.48
N GLU A 1162 13.17 -8.92 37.48
CA GLU A 1162 13.27 -7.45 37.31
C GLU A 1162 14.66 -6.91 37.69
N ASP A 1163 15.58 -7.76 38.10
CA ASP A 1163 16.97 -7.44 38.37
C ASP A 1163 17.88 -8.01 37.27
N SER A 1164 19.05 -7.41 37.09
CA SER A 1164 20.05 -7.94 36.16
C SER A 1164 20.96 -8.94 36.87
N PRO A 1165 21.21 -10.13 36.30
CA PRO A 1165 22.24 -11.05 36.80
C PRO A 1165 23.65 -10.48 36.64
N TRP A 1166 23.80 -9.46 35.80
CA TRP A 1166 25.09 -8.84 35.50
C TRP A 1166 25.28 -7.56 36.31
N TYR A 1167 24.27 -6.69 36.38
CA TYR A 1167 24.44 -5.34 36.91
C TYR A 1167 23.53 -5.11 38.13
N PRO A 1168 24.07 -5.08 39.37
CA PRO A 1168 23.25 -4.90 40.57
C PRO A 1168 22.42 -3.61 40.58
N SER A 1169 22.90 -2.57 39.88
CA SER A 1169 22.25 -1.25 39.78
C SER A 1169 21.15 -1.18 38.70
N VAL A 1170 20.95 -2.23 37.91
CA VAL A 1170 19.93 -2.27 36.87
C VAL A 1170 18.62 -2.85 37.40
N ARG A 1171 17.50 -2.24 37.00
CA ARG A 1171 16.16 -2.82 37.04
C ARG A 1171 15.63 -2.98 35.63
N VAL A 1172 14.93 -4.07 35.36
CA VAL A 1172 14.41 -4.41 34.02
C VAL A 1172 12.89 -4.34 34.03
N PHE A 1173 12.32 -3.54 33.13
CA PHE A 1173 10.89 -3.51 32.85
C PHE A 1173 10.65 -3.85 31.39
N ARG A 1174 9.54 -4.55 31.11
CA ARG A 1174 9.29 -5.14 29.81
C ARG A 1174 8.03 -4.66 29.15
N ALA A 1175 8.08 -4.55 27.82
CA ALA A 1175 6.87 -4.44 27.01
C ALA A 1175 5.91 -5.60 27.33
N ASP A 1176 4.61 -5.38 27.15
CA ASP A 1176 3.62 -6.43 27.36
C ASP A 1176 3.54 -7.40 26.17
N GLY A 1177 2.67 -8.41 26.27
CA GLY A 1177 2.46 -9.41 25.22
C GLY A 1177 1.91 -8.86 23.89
N SER A 1178 1.44 -7.61 23.86
CA SER A 1178 1.00 -6.91 22.65
C SER A 1178 2.12 -6.09 22.00
N GLY A 1179 3.30 -6.02 22.62
CA GLY A 1179 4.40 -5.14 22.21
C GLY A 1179 4.26 -3.72 22.76
N SER A 1180 3.26 -3.43 23.60
CA SER A 1180 3.08 -2.10 24.17
C SER A 1180 4.09 -1.82 25.28
N TRP A 1181 4.73 -0.66 25.21
CA TRP A 1181 5.63 -0.16 26.25
C TRP A 1181 4.91 0.58 27.38
N ARG A 1182 3.61 0.87 27.23
CA ARG A 1182 2.85 1.69 28.18
C ARG A 1182 2.84 1.14 29.61
N PRO A 1183 2.63 -0.18 29.84
CA PRO A 1183 2.67 -0.71 31.20
C PRO A 1183 4.05 -0.58 31.84
N ALA A 1184 5.11 -0.82 31.06
CA ALA A 1184 6.50 -0.64 31.50
C ALA A 1184 6.77 0.82 31.87
N LEU A 1185 6.47 1.74 30.96
CA LEU A 1185 6.72 3.17 31.13
C LEU A 1185 5.89 3.78 32.27
N ARG A 1186 4.69 3.28 32.55
CA ARG A 1186 3.93 3.67 33.75
C ARG A 1186 4.69 3.32 35.02
N ARG A 1187 5.22 2.11 35.12
CA ARG A 1187 6.05 1.69 36.26
C ARG A 1187 7.35 2.47 36.35
N VAL A 1188 7.97 2.78 35.21
CA VAL A 1188 9.14 3.68 35.18
C VAL A 1188 8.76 5.04 35.75
N ALA A 1189 7.66 5.64 35.29
CA ALA A 1189 7.21 6.95 35.77
C ALA A 1189 6.94 6.94 37.28
N GLU A 1190 6.34 5.88 37.83
CA GLU A 1190 6.15 5.70 39.28
C GLU A 1190 7.49 5.68 40.04
N VAL A 1191 8.48 4.92 39.53
CA VAL A 1191 9.83 4.87 40.12
C VAL A 1191 10.51 6.25 40.05
N LEU A 1192 10.43 6.92 38.90
CA LEU A 1192 11.00 8.25 38.72
C LEU A 1192 10.33 9.29 39.64
N ALA A 1193 9.01 9.23 39.82
CA ALA A 1193 8.29 10.12 40.74
C ALA A 1193 8.80 9.96 42.18
N VAL A 1194 8.94 8.72 42.67
CA VAL A 1194 9.51 8.44 44.00
C VAL A 1194 10.94 8.95 44.12
N MET A 1195 11.76 8.78 43.08
CA MET A 1195 13.13 9.31 43.05
C MET A 1195 13.16 10.84 43.06
N ALA A 1196 12.27 11.49 42.31
CA ALA A 1196 12.15 12.93 42.26
C ALA A 1196 11.71 13.52 43.60
N GLU A 1197 10.71 12.93 44.26
CA GLU A 1197 10.30 13.30 45.62
C GLU A 1197 11.45 13.17 46.61
N ARG A 1198 12.22 12.09 46.53
CA ARG A 1198 13.36 11.87 47.42
C ARG A 1198 14.46 12.90 47.19
N LYS A 1199 14.73 13.24 45.93
CA LYS A 1199 15.69 14.29 45.55
C LYS A 1199 15.25 15.67 46.03
N ALA A 1200 13.96 15.99 45.92
CA ALA A 1200 13.42 17.27 46.40
C ALA A 1200 13.48 17.45 47.93
N ARG A 1201 13.60 16.35 48.70
CA ARG A 1201 13.75 16.38 50.17
C ARG A 1201 15.21 16.48 50.65
N LEU A 1202 16.17 16.17 49.77
CA LEU A 1202 17.62 16.23 50.03
C LEU A 1202 18.15 17.63 49.66
#